data_AF-A0AAQ3WNW9-F1
#
_entry.id   AF-A0AAQ3WNW9-F1
#
_cell.length_a   1.000
_cell.length_b   1.000
_cell.length_c   1.000
_cell.angle_alpha   90.00
_cell.angle_beta   90.00
_cell.angle_gamma   90.00
#
_symmetry.space_group_name_H-M   'P 1'
#
loop_
_entity.id
_entity.type
_entity.pdbx_description
1 polymer ?
#
loop_
_entity_poly.entity_id
_entity_poly.type
_entity_poly.pdbx_seq_one_letter_code
_entity_poly.pdbx_strand_id
1 'polypeptide(L)'
;MATMKLGSKPEIFVLEDLTWRCTTELESDVVVEVGEMSFYLHKFPLLSRSGVLQRMISEYQAPEDGGGGMCTLQLDDIPGGAKAFELAAKFCYDVKIELNALNVVCLRCAAEYLRMTDDYAEGNLITQAESFLADVLANWKDSIKALETCEGVLPTAEDLHLVSRCITALASKACASDAAAPLLRNAASVDKDALWNGIRSGDTASSAAAMDWWYEDVSFLSLPMFKRLIQAMEAKGMRDESIAGAIMFYAGRFLPGLKRNTSFSNALASYAADGGGMSSRNVTPRAASVSAPSEGDQRYFLEEIVALLPTKKGVASTKFLLGMLRTAMLLHASPLCRENLERRIGAQLEDASLDDLLVPNLGYHVETLYDIDCVQRILDYFMSSTDGIGTGYTSPALAEEGGGGGSIGVPPSGTPSAALSPITMVAKLMDGFLAEVAPDTNLKLAKFQALAAVVPDYARPVDDGIYRAIDIYLKSHPWLSESEREQLCRLMNCQKLSLEACTHAAQNERLPLRVVVQVLFFEQLRLRTSIAGWFFVSDNAAGGGGSRAHGGSAIVPKGAAAAATSVQAESDSDDAEGDVPEGKQENMTDVKARVSELEKECKSMKQEIRRLGKPRRSWSLLTRKCGFGAKVQQAQPAMSGK
;
A
#
# COMPACT_ATOMS: atom_id res chain seq x y z
N MET A 1 -19.79 29.05 6.99
CA MET A 1 -18.58 29.83 7.29
C MET A 1 -18.99 30.86 8.31
N ALA A 2 -18.29 30.93 9.42
CA ALA A 2 -18.49 31.98 10.41
C ALA A 2 -18.17 33.33 9.75
N THR A 3 -18.99 34.35 10.02
CA THR A 3 -18.71 35.74 9.64
C THR A 3 -19.12 36.65 10.78
N MET A 4 -18.40 37.76 10.94
CA MET A 4 -18.68 38.78 11.95
C MET A 4 -18.62 40.15 11.30
N LYS A 5 -19.65 40.97 11.55
CA LYS A 5 -19.73 42.33 11.02
C LYS A 5 -19.36 43.32 12.12
N LEU A 6 -18.43 44.22 11.81
CA LEU A 6 -18.02 45.32 12.66
C LEU A 6 -18.37 46.64 11.99
N GLY A 7 -18.51 47.71 12.77
CA GLY A 7 -18.78 49.05 12.27
C GLY A 7 -20.25 49.37 12.03
N SER A 8 -20.60 50.65 12.06
CA SER A 8 -21.98 51.13 11.90
C SER A 8 -22.20 51.97 10.63
N LYS A 9 -21.15 52.59 10.10
CA LYS A 9 -21.22 53.55 8.99
C LYS A 9 -21.19 52.88 7.61
N PRO A 10 -21.77 53.52 6.58
CA PRO A 10 -21.68 53.04 5.20
C PRO A 10 -20.25 53.09 4.66
N GLU A 11 -20.05 52.48 3.49
CA GLU A 11 -18.76 52.53 2.79
C GLU A 11 -18.46 53.98 2.35
N ILE A 12 -17.29 54.47 2.74
CA ILE A 12 -16.78 55.83 2.43
C ILE A 12 -15.38 55.78 1.80
N PHE A 13 -14.81 54.58 1.63
CA PHE A 13 -13.52 54.40 0.98
C PHE A 13 -13.74 54.07 -0.49
N VAL A 14 -13.09 54.83 -1.37
CA VAL A 14 -13.10 54.60 -2.82
C VAL A 14 -11.68 54.32 -3.26
N LEU A 15 -11.50 53.25 -4.04
CA LEU A 15 -10.24 52.90 -4.66
C LEU A 15 -10.18 53.49 -6.07
N GLU A 16 -9.20 54.35 -6.31
CA GLU A 16 -8.84 54.88 -7.61
C GLU A 16 -7.41 54.42 -7.94
N ASP A 17 -7.28 53.52 -8.92
CA ASP A 17 -6.03 52.84 -9.29
C ASP A 17 -5.38 52.12 -8.10
N LEU A 18 -4.33 52.71 -7.51
CA LEU A 18 -3.61 52.20 -6.33
C LEU A 18 -3.82 53.09 -5.09
N THR A 19 -4.78 54.01 -5.15
CA THR A 19 -5.02 55.02 -4.12
C THR A 19 -6.40 54.86 -3.51
N TRP A 20 -6.44 54.60 -2.20
CA TRP A 20 -7.65 54.67 -1.40
C TRP A 20 -7.88 56.10 -0.93
N ARG A 21 -9.08 56.63 -1.18
CA ARG A 21 -9.52 57.94 -0.68
C ARG A 21 -10.79 57.83 0.14
N CYS A 22 -10.86 58.63 1.21
CA CYS A 22 -12.05 58.77 2.02
C CYS A 22 -12.94 59.89 1.46
N THR A 23 -14.20 59.60 1.11
CA THR A 23 -15.13 60.54 0.46
C THR A 23 -15.86 61.48 1.41
N THR A 24 -15.21 61.88 2.50
CA THR A 24 -15.76 62.86 3.44
C THR A 24 -15.70 64.28 2.88
N GLU A 25 -16.47 65.20 3.45
CA GLU A 25 -16.43 66.64 3.12
C GLU A 25 -15.10 67.33 3.51
N LEU A 26 -14.20 66.63 4.21
CA LEU A 26 -12.90 67.12 4.67
C LEU A 26 -11.76 66.59 3.79
N GLU A 27 -10.82 67.47 3.46
CA GLU A 27 -9.56 67.08 2.82
C GLU A 27 -8.74 66.16 3.74
N SER A 28 -8.06 65.18 3.14
CA SER A 28 -7.15 64.28 3.86
C SER A 28 -5.97 65.05 4.43
N ASP A 29 -5.59 64.76 5.67
CA ASP A 29 -4.47 65.41 6.38
C ASP A 29 -3.31 64.45 6.68
N VAL A 30 -3.45 63.18 6.29
CA VAL A 30 -2.43 62.13 6.41
C VAL A 30 -2.53 61.16 5.23
N VAL A 31 -1.37 60.72 4.72
CA VAL A 31 -1.24 59.63 3.75
C VAL A 31 -0.50 58.48 4.42
N VAL A 32 -1.02 57.27 4.27
CA VAL A 32 -0.32 56.05 4.68
C VAL A 32 0.01 55.24 3.44
N GLU A 33 1.29 54.97 3.22
CA GLU A 33 1.80 54.16 2.13
C GLU A 33 2.06 52.74 2.66
N VAL A 34 1.53 51.74 1.95
CA VAL A 34 1.69 50.31 2.26
C VAL A 34 2.07 49.58 0.97
N GLY A 35 3.37 49.39 0.75
CA GLY A 35 3.87 48.88 -0.53
C GLY A 35 3.47 49.81 -1.67
N GLU A 36 2.77 49.30 -2.68
CA GLU A 36 2.35 50.08 -3.85
C GLU A 36 1.06 50.89 -3.62
N MET A 37 0.37 50.70 -2.49
CA MET A 37 -0.92 51.33 -2.22
C MET A 37 -0.80 52.55 -1.30
N SER A 38 -1.51 53.62 -1.65
CA SER A 38 -1.58 54.86 -0.88
C SER A 38 -2.97 55.06 -0.28
N PHE A 39 -3.05 55.41 1.00
CA PHE A 39 -4.30 55.64 1.72
C PHE A 39 -4.37 57.09 2.18
N TYR A 40 -5.28 57.87 1.60
CA TYR A 40 -5.53 59.27 1.93
C TYR A 40 -6.62 59.33 3.01
N LEU A 41 -6.20 59.64 4.23
CA LEU A 41 -6.98 59.48 5.46
C LEU A 41 -6.97 60.77 6.30
N HIS A 42 -7.58 60.67 7.47
CA HIS A 42 -7.71 61.72 8.48
C HIS A 42 -7.04 61.25 9.77
N LYS A 43 -6.27 62.12 10.42
CA LYS A 43 -5.53 61.79 11.65
C LYS A 43 -6.47 61.31 12.75
N PHE A 44 -7.56 62.05 13.01
CA PHE A 44 -8.39 61.82 14.20
C PHE A 44 -8.93 60.37 14.35
N PRO A 45 -9.57 59.75 13.34
CA PRO A 45 -9.98 58.34 13.42
C PRO A 45 -8.83 57.38 13.76
N LEU A 46 -7.64 57.60 13.17
CA LEU A 46 -6.47 56.74 13.35
C LEU A 46 -5.86 56.87 14.74
N LEU A 47 -5.68 58.11 15.22
CA LEU A 47 -5.08 58.42 16.53
C LEU A 47 -5.88 57.83 17.69
N SER A 48 -7.21 57.72 17.54
CA SER A 48 -8.10 57.20 18.58
C SER A 48 -8.09 55.67 18.71
N ARG A 49 -7.51 54.94 17.74
CA ARG A 49 -7.61 53.48 17.66
C ARG A 49 -6.28 52.76 17.50
N SER A 50 -5.23 53.42 17.00
CA SER A 50 -3.91 52.82 16.78
C SER A 50 -2.80 53.55 17.52
N GLY A 51 -2.11 52.82 18.40
CA GLY A 51 -0.95 53.33 19.12
C GLY A 51 0.28 53.58 18.26
N VAL A 52 0.46 52.82 17.18
CA VAL A 52 1.58 53.03 16.25
C VAL A 52 1.36 54.25 15.38
N LEU A 53 0.18 54.38 14.77
CA LEU A 53 -0.15 55.57 13.98
C LEU A 53 -0.13 56.83 14.84
N GLN A 54 -0.60 56.75 16.09
CA GLN A 54 -0.50 57.87 17.04
C GLN A 54 0.95 58.32 17.26
N ARG A 55 1.86 57.37 17.49
CA ARG A 55 3.28 57.67 17.67
C ARG A 55 3.90 58.27 16.41
N MET A 56 3.71 57.62 15.26
CA MET A 56 4.30 58.05 13.99
C MET A 56 3.81 59.44 13.56
N ILE A 57 2.52 59.75 13.74
CA ILE A 57 1.96 61.08 13.42
C ILE A 57 2.51 62.16 14.38
N SER A 58 2.72 61.81 15.66
CA SER A 58 3.23 62.76 16.66
C SER A 58 4.71 63.07 16.48
N GLU A 59 5.48 62.09 15.98
CA GLU A 59 6.92 62.20 15.73
C GLU A 59 7.23 62.73 14.31
N TYR A 60 6.22 62.90 13.45
CA TYR A 60 6.39 63.35 12.07
C TYR A 60 7.00 64.75 12.01
N GLN A 61 8.12 64.87 11.27
CA GLN A 61 8.76 66.13 10.96
C GLN A 61 8.58 66.42 9.47
N ALA A 62 8.02 67.60 9.16
CA ALA A 62 7.84 68.01 7.77
C ALA A 62 9.21 68.17 7.07
N PRO A 63 9.34 67.74 5.81
CA PRO A 63 10.59 67.91 5.07
C PRO A 63 10.96 69.40 4.95
N GLU A 64 12.26 69.71 5.09
CA GLU A 64 12.80 71.08 5.19
C GLU A 64 12.61 71.91 3.90
N ASP A 65 12.30 71.28 2.76
CA ASP A 65 12.06 71.94 1.47
C ASP A 65 10.62 72.48 1.34
N GLY A 66 10.25 73.44 2.22
CA GLY A 66 9.35 74.57 1.95
C GLY A 66 7.91 74.36 1.42
N GLY A 67 7.44 73.14 1.17
CA GLY A 67 6.04 72.85 0.89
C GLY A 67 5.35 72.34 2.14
N GLY A 68 4.23 72.93 2.55
CA GLY A 68 3.37 72.41 3.62
C GLY A 68 2.78 71.04 3.25
N GLY A 69 3.64 70.02 3.24
CA GLY A 69 3.34 68.67 2.79
C GLY A 69 2.45 67.95 3.78
N MET A 70 1.46 67.24 3.24
CA MET A 70 0.61 66.33 3.98
C MET A 70 1.48 65.28 4.71
N CYS A 71 1.06 64.88 5.92
CA CYS A 71 1.80 63.91 6.73
C CYS A 71 1.82 62.55 6.04
N THR A 72 2.95 62.14 5.46
CA THR A 72 3.09 60.82 4.81
C THR A 72 3.79 59.83 5.73
N LEU A 73 3.17 58.68 5.97
CA LEU A 73 3.67 57.58 6.79
C LEU A 73 3.90 56.35 5.92
N GLN A 74 4.96 55.59 6.19
CA GLN A 74 5.28 54.35 5.48
C GLN A 74 5.13 53.13 6.41
N LEU A 75 4.38 52.12 5.96
CA LEU A 75 4.14 50.87 6.70
C LEU A 75 4.45 49.65 5.82
N ASP A 76 5.68 49.54 5.34
CA ASP A 76 6.08 48.48 4.41
C ASP A 76 6.02 47.08 5.04
N ASP A 77 6.24 46.99 6.36
CA ASP A 77 6.32 45.72 7.09
C ASP A 77 4.99 45.27 7.73
N ILE A 78 3.85 45.91 7.40
CA ILE A 78 2.59 45.53 8.04
C ILE A 78 2.15 44.10 7.64
N PRO A 79 1.90 43.20 8.61
CA PRO A 79 1.44 41.84 8.30
C PRO A 79 0.14 41.83 7.50
N GLY A 80 0.10 41.05 6.43
CA GLY A 80 -1.07 40.96 5.54
C GLY A 80 -1.17 42.13 4.55
N GLY A 81 -0.22 43.06 4.59
CA GLY A 81 -0.07 44.17 3.66
C GLY A 81 -1.27 45.11 3.62
N ALA A 82 -1.41 45.79 2.49
CA ALA A 82 -2.39 46.85 2.31
C ALA A 82 -3.85 46.38 2.43
N LYS A 83 -4.16 45.11 2.14
CA LYS A 83 -5.51 44.56 2.35
C LYS A 83 -5.88 44.45 3.83
N ALA A 84 -4.93 44.06 4.68
CA ALA A 84 -5.14 44.03 6.12
C ALA A 84 -5.23 45.46 6.69
N PHE A 85 -4.38 46.37 6.20
CA PHE A 85 -4.45 47.78 6.55
C PHE A 85 -5.77 48.43 6.15
N GLU A 86 -6.32 48.14 4.97
CA GLU A 86 -7.62 48.65 4.52
C GLU A 86 -8.73 48.35 5.54
N LEU A 87 -8.80 47.09 6.01
CA LEU A 87 -9.79 46.68 7.01
C LEU A 87 -9.55 47.37 8.36
N ALA A 88 -8.30 47.52 8.77
CA ALA A 88 -7.94 48.23 10.00
C ALA A 88 -8.30 49.72 9.91
N ALA A 89 -8.03 50.36 8.78
CA ALA A 89 -8.39 51.75 8.52
C ALA A 89 -9.91 51.94 8.51
N LYS A 90 -10.66 51.08 7.81
CA LYS A 90 -12.13 51.09 7.83
C LYS A 90 -12.68 50.93 9.25
N PHE A 91 -12.08 50.05 10.06
CA PHE A 91 -12.42 49.90 11.48
C PHE A 91 -12.19 51.21 12.27
N CYS A 92 -11.06 51.90 12.06
CA CYS A 92 -10.80 53.20 12.70
C CYS A 92 -11.87 54.25 12.41
N TYR A 93 -12.47 54.20 11.22
CA TYR A 93 -13.54 55.11 10.81
C TYR A 93 -14.95 54.67 11.25
N ASP A 94 -15.08 53.51 11.89
CA ASP A 94 -16.35 52.86 12.20
C ASP A 94 -17.16 52.47 10.95
N VAL A 95 -16.46 52.22 9.83
CA VAL A 95 -17.03 51.72 8.58
C VAL A 95 -17.32 50.24 8.70
N LYS A 96 -18.42 49.79 8.10
CA LYS A 96 -18.80 48.38 8.09
C LYS A 96 -17.72 47.51 7.43
N ILE A 97 -17.17 46.58 8.19
CA ILE A 97 -16.27 45.54 7.70
C ILE A 97 -16.80 44.15 8.03
N GLU A 98 -16.46 43.17 7.19
CA GLU A 98 -16.83 41.78 7.38
C GLU A 98 -15.58 40.93 7.64
N LEU A 99 -15.53 40.33 8.83
CA LEU A 99 -14.53 39.34 9.21
C LEU A 99 -14.98 37.96 8.78
N ASN A 100 -14.04 37.18 8.25
CA ASN A 100 -14.22 35.79 7.85
C ASN A 100 -12.88 35.04 7.99
N ALA A 101 -12.91 33.72 7.77
CA ALA A 101 -11.73 32.86 7.91
C ALA A 101 -10.54 33.22 6.99
N LEU A 102 -10.78 33.97 5.90
CA LEU A 102 -9.75 34.34 4.92
C LEU A 102 -9.00 35.63 5.29
N ASN A 103 -9.56 36.47 6.18
CA ASN A 103 -8.96 37.77 6.51
C ASN A 103 -8.62 37.94 7.99
N VAL A 104 -9.27 37.20 8.91
CA VAL A 104 -9.12 37.44 10.36
C VAL A 104 -7.69 37.24 10.86
N VAL A 105 -6.94 36.27 10.34
CA VAL A 105 -5.55 36.01 10.76
C VAL A 105 -4.64 37.18 10.39
N CYS A 106 -4.68 37.60 9.13
CA CYS A 106 -3.92 38.76 8.65
C CYS A 106 -4.32 40.03 9.41
N LEU A 107 -5.62 40.25 9.64
CA LEU A 107 -6.12 41.40 10.38
C LEU A 107 -5.68 41.39 11.84
N ARG A 108 -5.70 40.22 12.50
CA ARG A 108 -5.22 40.06 13.87
C ARG A 108 -3.73 40.39 13.99
N CYS A 109 -2.91 39.96 13.03
CA CYS A 109 -1.48 40.27 12.97
C CYS A 109 -1.25 41.77 12.69
N ALA A 110 -2.00 42.36 11.76
CA ALA A 110 -1.94 43.81 11.48
C ALA A 110 -2.38 44.64 12.70
N ALA A 111 -3.42 44.21 13.41
CA ALA A 111 -3.90 44.88 14.62
C ALA A 111 -2.86 44.85 15.76
N GLU A 112 -2.10 43.74 15.88
CA GLU A 112 -0.96 43.65 16.79
C GLU A 112 0.11 44.67 16.42
N TYR A 113 0.53 44.66 15.15
CA TYR A 113 1.54 45.57 14.62
C TYR A 113 1.14 47.04 14.85
N LEU A 114 -0.12 47.40 14.59
CA LEU A 114 -0.66 48.74 14.79
C LEU A 114 -0.93 49.11 16.25
N ARG A 115 -0.74 48.17 17.20
CA ARG A 115 -1.09 48.29 18.62
C ARG A 115 -2.53 48.77 18.83
N MET A 116 -3.48 48.12 18.19
CA MET A 116 -4.92 48.40 18.33
C MET A 116 -5.50 47.67 19.55
N THR A 117 -5.01 48.04 20.73
CA THR A 117 -5.39 47.46 22.03
C THR A 117 -6.56 48.21 22.68
N ASP A 118 -7.15 47.62 23.72
CA ASP A 118 -8.23 48.25 24.49
C ASP A 118 -7.77 49.50 25.28
N ASP A 119 -6.45 49.74 25.40
CA ASP A 119 -5.89 50.97 25.99
C ASP A 119 -6.24 52.22 25.17
N TYR A 120 -6.47 52.06 23.86
CA TYR A 120 -6.81 53.15 22.95
C TYR A 120 -8.32 53.32 22.81
N ALA A 121 -9.07 52.21 22.77
CA ALA A 121 -10.52 52.25 22.74
C ALA A 121 -11.11 50.90 23.18
N GLU A 122 -12.20 50.92 23.94
CA GLU A 122 -12.86 49.69 24.39
C GLU A 122 -13.32 48.82 23.21
N GLY A 123 -13.03 47.51 23.29
CA GLY A 123 -13.38 46.54 22.27
C GLY A 123 -12.66 46.82 20.94
N ASN A 124 -11.38 47.17 21.01
CA ASN A 124 -10.57 47.50 19.83
C ASN A 124 -10.32 46.25 18.96
N LEU A 125 -9.67 46.47 17.82
CA LEU A 125 -9.56 45.49 16.75
C LEU A 125 -8.90 44.17 17.18
N ILE A 126 -7.92 44.20 18.08
CA ILE A 126 -7.31 42.98 18.62
C ILE A 126 -8.37 42.13 19.35
N THR A 127 -9.13 42.74 20.26
CA THR A 127 -10.17 42.05 21.05
C THR A 127 -11.28 41.50 20.15
N GLN A 128 -11.71 42.28 19.14
CA GLN A 128 -12.72 41.82 18.18
C GLN A 128 -12.22 40.66 17.32
N ALA A 129 -10.98 40.73 16.82
CA ALA A 129 -10.39 39.69 16.01
C ALA A 129 -10.16 38.40 16.81
N GLU A 130 -9.72 38.48 18.08
CA GLU A 130 -9.56 37.32 18.96
C GLU A 130 -10.88 36.64 19.28
N SER A 131 -11.94 37.41 19.56
CA SER A 131 -13.27 36.86 19.77
C SER A 131 -13.75 36.08 18.56
N PHE A 132 -13.60 36.65 17.36
CA PHE A 132 -14.02 35.98 16.14
C PHE A 132 -13.14 34.78 15.78
N LEU A 133 -11.83 34.82 16.08
CA LEU A 133 -10.93 33.67 15.93
C LEU A 133 -11.42 32.46 16.73
N ALA A 134 -11.99 32.66 17.92
CA ALA A 134 -12.57 31.54 18.69
C ALA A 134 -13.70 30.84 17.92
N ASP A 135 -14.57 31.59 17.25
CA ASP A 135 -15.67 31.04 16.43
C ASP A 135 -15.14 30.35 15.17
N VAL A 136 -14.14 30.95 14.51
CA VAL A 136 -13.47 30.35 13.34
C VAL A 136 -12.81 29.02 13.71
N LEU A 137 -12.12 28.98 14.86
CA LEU A 137 -11.48 27.79 15.39
C LEU A 137 -12.49 26.74 15.88
N ALA A 138 -13.77 27.07 16.07
CA ALA A 138 -14.81 26.10 16.37
C ALA A 138 -15.27 25.31 15.12
N ASN A 139 -15.13 25.88 13.93
CA ASN A 139 -15.55 25.25 12.67
C ASN A 139 -14.36 24.62 11.92
N TRP A 140 -14.51 23.37 11.48
CA TRP A 140 -13.44 22.63 10.76
C TRP A 140 -12.96 23.36 9.50
N LYS A 141 -13.87 23.72 8.58
CA LYS A 141 -13.51 24.30 7.28
C LYS A 141 -12.91 25.69 7.43
N ASP A 142 -13.43 26.47 8.39
CA ASP A 142 -12.92 27.81 8.67
C ASP A 142 -11.55 27.74 9.36
N SER A 143 -11.30 26.73 10.21
CA SER A 143 -9.98 26.48 10.82
C SER A 143 -8.90 26.14 9.78
N ILE A 144 -9.24 25.38 8.73
CA ILE A 144 -8.30 25.07 7.63
C ILE A 144 -7.94 26.34 6.88
N LYS A 145 -8.93 27.15 6.50
CA LYS A 145 -8.70 28.43 5.82
C LYS A 145 -7.87 29.39 6.67
N ALA A 146 -8.14 29.46 7.97
CA ALA A 146 -7.32 30.25 8.89
C ALA A 146 -5.87 29.77 8.90
N LEU A 147 -5.63 28.45 8.94
CA LEU A 147 -4.28 27.89 8.87
C LEU A 147 -3.57 28.23 7.55
N GLU A 148 -4.27 28.14 6.41
CA GLU A 148 -3.74 28.53 5.10
C GLU A 148 -3.32 30.02 5.08
N THR A 149 -4.14 30.90 5.66
CA THR A 149 -3.83 32.34 5.71
C THR A 149 -2.64 32.68 6.59
N CYS A 150 -2.27 31.82 7.56
CA CYS A 150 -1.08 32.02 8.38
C CYS A 150 0.21 32.03 7.54
N GLU A 151 0.26 31.35 6.39
CA GLU A 151 1.46 31.28 5.55
C GLU A 151 1.89 32.66 5.03
N GLY A 152 0.93 33.55 4.75
CA GLY A 152 1.22 34.91 4.30
C GLY A 152 1.73 35.86 5.39
N VAL A 153 1.62 35.47 6.67
CA VAL A 153 1.99 36.28 7.84
C VAL A 153 2.76 35.46 8.88
N LEU A 154 3.52 34.46 8.42
CA LEU A 154 4.07 33.40 9.26
C LEU A 154 4.86 33.89 10.49
N PRO A 155 5.78 34.89 10.39
CA PRO A 155 6.54 35.33 11.55
C PRO A 155 5.65 35.83 12.70
N THR A 156 4.74 36.77 12.39
CA THR A 156 3.81 37.32 13.39
C THR A 156 2.78 36.30 13.85
N ALA A 157 2.32 35.41 12.95
CA ALA A 157 1.36 34.37 13.30
C ALA A 157 1.93 33.32 14.27
N GLU A 158 3.23 33.03 14.19
CA GLU A 158 3.93 32.15 15.15
C GLU A 158 4.11 32.81 16.52
N ASP A 159 4.52 34.08 16.53
CA ASP A 159 4.67 34.89 17.76
C ASP A 159 3.33 35.01 18.52
N LEU A 160 2.23 35.17 17.78
CA LEU A 160 0.86 35.19 18.31
C LEU A 160 0.26 33.79 18.53
N HIS A 161 1.03 32.73 18.27
CA HIS A 161 0.63 31.34 18.40
C HIS A 161 -0.60 30.93 17.57
N LEU A 162 -0.95 31.67 16.51
CA LEU A 162 -2.13 31.43 15.67
C LEU A 162 -2.01 30.12 14.90
N VAL A 163 -0.81 29.81 14.39
CA VAL A 163 -0.53 28.53 13.70
C VAL A 163 -0.80 27.35 14.63
N SER A 164 -0.23 27.37 15.83
CA SER A 164 -0.39 26.31 16.83
C SER A 164 -1.84 26.14 17.29
N ARG A 165 -2.59 27.25 17.44
CA ARG A 165 -4.01 27.25 17.79
C ARG A 165 -4.85 26.60 16.69
N CYS A 166 -4.63 26.95 15.42
CA CYS A 166 -5.30 26.34 14.28
C CYS A 166 -5.03 24.83 14.20
N ILE A 167 -3.76 24.43 14.28
CA ILE A 167 -3.35 23.01 14.25
C ILE A 167 -3.97 22.24 15.42
N THR A 168 -3.90 22.78 16.63
CA THR A 168 -4.48 22.14 17.82
C THR A 168 -5.99 22.00 17.70
N ALA A 169 -6.68 23.01 17.18
CA ALA A 169 -8.12 22.99 16.96
C ALA A 169 -8.53 21.94 15.92
N LEU A 170 -7.79 21.81 14.81
CA LEU A 170 -8.00 20.79 13.78
C LEU A 170 -7.71 19.39 14.33
N ALA A 171 -6.54 19.18 14.91
CA ALA A 171 -6.13 17.90 15.46
C ALA A 171 -7.11 17.40 16.53
N SER A 172 -7.61 18.28 17.41
CA SER A 172 -8.62 17.92 18.41
C SER A 172 -9.93 17.43 17.80
N LYS A 173 -10.42 18.08 16.74
CA LYS A 173 -11.67 17.70 16.07
C LYS A 173 -11.52 16.37 15.33
N ALA A 174 -10.43 16.20 14.60
CA ALA A 174 -10.16 14.97 13.87
C ALA A 174 -9.96 13.78 14.82
N CYS A 175 -9.22 13.95 15.92
CA CYS A 175 -9.04 12.91 16.93
C CYS A 175 -10.35 12.56 17.67
N ALA A 176 -11.19 13.56 17.99
CA ALA A 176 -12.49 13.31 18.61
C ALA A 176 -13.44 12.51 17.70
N SER A 177 -13.42 12.79 16.39
CA SER A 177 -14.15 12.01 15.39
C SER A 177 -13.63 10.57 15.28
N ASP A 178 -12.30 10.39 15.25
CA ASP A 178 -11.67 9.07 15.13
C ASP A 178 -11.96 8.19 16.36
N ALA A 179 -11.95 8.76 17.57
CA ALA A 179 -12.31 8.06 18.80
C ALA A 179 -13.78 7.60 18.82
N ALA A 180 -14.68 8.32 18.15
CA ALA A 180 -16.09 7.95 18.04
C ALA A 180 -16.37 6.89 16.96
N ALA A 181 -15.45 6.68 16.00
CA ALA A 181 -15.66 5.82 14.85
C ALA A 181 -15.91 4.33 15.20
N PRO A 182 -15.22 3.70 16.17
CA PRO A 182 -15.52 2.33 16.59
C PRO A 182 -16.93 2.15 17.16
N LEU A 183 -17.46 3.15 17.87
CA LEU A 183 -18.80 3.12 18.45
C LEU A 183 -19.89 3.15 17.36
N LEU A 184 -19.69 4.00 16.35
CA LEU A 184 -20.58 4.07 15.18
C LEU A 184 -20.52 2.78 14.34
N ARG A 185 -19.33 2.19 14.20
CA ARG A 185 -19.14 0.91 13.50
C ARG A 185 -19.86 -0.24 14.21
N ASN A 186 -19.82 -0.27 15.55
CA ASN A 186 -20.52 -1.28 16.33
C ASN A 186 -22.04 -1.09 16.26
N ALA A 187 -22.54 0.15 16.37
CA ALA A 187 -23.97 0.45 16.21
C ALA A 187 -24.52 0.05 14.83
N ALA A 188 -23.75 0.27 13.76
CA ALA A 188 -24.11 -0.16 12.41
C ALA A 188 -24.00 -1.69 12.19
N SER A 189 -23.31 -2.42 13.07
CA SER A 189 -23.17 -3.88 12.98
C SER A 189 -24.32 -4.65 13.65
N VAL A 190 -24.98 -4.06 14.66
CA VAL A 190 -26.09 -4.70 15.39
C VAL A 190 -27.38 -4.73 14.57
N ASP A 191 -27.51 -3.88 13.55
CA ASP A 191 -28.72 -3.79 12.69
C ASP A 191 -28.61 -4.60 11.38
N LYS A 192 -27.74 -5.62 11.35
CA LYS A 192 -27.60 -6.51 10.18
C LYS A 192 -28.52 -7.74 10.19
N ASP A 193 -29.16 -8.04 11.33
CA ASP A 193 -30.03 -9.21 11.45
C ASP A 193 -31.50 -8.92 11.04
N ALA A 194 -31.87 -7.66 10.72
CA ALA A 194 -33.26 -7.28 10.46
C ALA A 194 -33.67 -7.21 8.96
N LEU A 195 -32.77 -7.38 7.99
CA LEU A 195 -33.09 -7.25 6.57
C LEU A 195 -32.54 -8.39 5.70
N TRP A 196 -33.06 -9.60 5.94
CA TRP A 196 -32.93 -10.70 4.98
C TRP A 196 -33.98 -10.57 3.87
N ASN A 197 -33.60 -9.94 2.76
CA ASN A 197 -34.25 -10.09 1.45
C ASN A 197 -33.23 -9.86 0.31
N GLY A 198 -32.32 -10.83 0.12
CA GLY A 198 -31.97 -11.32 -1.21
C GLY A 198 -31.30 -10.41 -2.25
N ILE A 199 -30.68 -9.28 -1.91
CA ILE A 199 -29.81 -8.51 -2.84
C ILE A 199 -28.51 -8.15 -2.13
N ARG A 200 -27.38 -8.73 -2.58
CA ARG A 200 -26.04 -8.34 -2.11
C ARG A 200 -25.69 -6.96 -2.70
N SER A 201 -25.99 -5.88 -1.98
CA SER A 201 -25.32 -4.60 -2.19
C SER A 201 -23.92 -4.68 -1.56
N GLY A 202 -22.90 -4.48 -2.39
CA GLY A 202 -21.52 -4.38 -1.95
C GLY A 202 -21.26 -3.06 -1.23
N ASP A 203 -21.55 -3.01 0.07
CA ASP A 203 -21.21 -1.86 0.92
C ASP A 203 -20.13 -2.24 1.94
N THR A 204 -18.89 -2.35 1.46
CA THR A 204 -17.69 -2.06 2.27
C THR A 204 -17.39 -0.55 2.31
N ALA A 205 -18.10 0.26 1.51
CA ALA A 205 -17.88 1.70 1.38
C ALA A 205 -18.28 2.53 2.62
N SER A 206 -19.27 2.06 3.41
CA SER A 206 -19.77 2.80 4.58
C SER A 206 -18.73 2.93 5.72
N SER A 207 -17.87 1.93 5.91
CA SER A 207 -16.83 1.95 6.96
C SER A 207 -15.57 2.72 6.56
N ALA A 208 -15.27 2.83 5.27
CA ALA A 208 -14.12 3.59 4.76
C ALA A 208 -14.44 5.09 4.64
N ALA A 209 -15.67 5.42 4.21
CA ALA A 209 -16.14 6.81 4.13
C ALA A 209 -16.14 7.54 5.48
N ALA A 210 -16.27 6.82 6.59
CA ALA A 210 -16.20 7.40 7.93
C ALA A 210 -14.79 7.85 8.35
N MET A 211 -13.73 7.26 7.76
CA MET A 211 -12.33 7.61 8.09
C MET A 211 -11.73 8.67 7.17
N ASP A 212 -12.25 8.80 5.94
CA ASP A 212 -11.62 9.61 4.89
C ASP A 212 -12.20 11.04 4.76
N TRP A 213 -13.21 11.39 5.58
CA TRP A 213 -13.98 12.63 5.41
C TRP A 213 -13.13 13.92 5.43
N TRP A 214 -11.98 13.88 6.12
CA TRP A 214 -11.10 15.03 6.31
C TRP A 214 -9.84 15.02 5.43
N TYR A 215 -9.53 13.89 4.77
CA TYR A 215 -8.28 13.75 4.01
C TYR A 215 -8.21 14.71 2.83
N GLU A 216 -9.33 14.89 2.14
CA GLU A 216 -9.41 15.81 1.02
C GLU A 216 -9.15 17.25 1.46
N ASP A 217 -9.80 17.67 2.54
CA ASP A 217 -9.69 19.04 3.06
C ASP A 217 -8.25 19.39 3.47
N VAL A 218 -7.54 18.50 4.16
CA VAL A 218 -6.14 18.74 4.57
C VAL A 218 -5.14 18.59 3.42
N SER A 219 -5.55 17.99 2.29
CA SER A 219 -4.67 17.77 1.14
C SER A 219 -4.30 19.04 0.37
N PHE A 220 -4.98 20.15 0.68
CA PHE A 220 -4.69 21.47 0.13
C PHE A 220 -3.62 22.24 0.93
N LEU A 221 -3.31 21.79 2.15
CA LEU A 221 -2.26 22.39 2.98
C LEU A 221 -0.88 22.19 2.35
N SER A 222 0.01 23.18 2.53
CA SER A 222 1.43 23.02 2.20
C SER A 222 2.08 21.89 3.01
N LEU A 223 3.16 21.31 2.49
CA LEU A 223 3.88 20.22 3.18
C LEU A 223 4.28 20.59 4.62
N PRO A 224 4.81 21.80 4.92
CA PRO A 224 5.11 22.19 6.30
C PRO A 224 3.89 22.20 7.22
N MET A 225 2.75 22.74 6.76
CA MET A 225 1.53 22.80 7.57
C MET A 225 0.91 21.40 7.75
N PHE A 226 0.87 20.61 6.68
CA PHE A 226 0.41 19.22 6.72
C PHE A 226 1.26 18.38 7.68
N LYS A 227 2.59 18.46 7.60
CA LYS A 227 3.53 17.78 8.50
C LYS A 227 3.24 18.09 9.96
N ARG A 228 3.15 19.37 10.32
CA ARG A 228 2.88 19.80 11.69
C ARG A 228 1.50 19.35 12.18
N LEU A 229 0.49 19.36 11.29
CA LEU A 229 -0.83 18.85 11.60
C LEU A 229 -0.82 17.35 11.93
N ILE A 230 -0.18 16.54 11.08
CA ILE A 230 -0.04 15.09 11.30
C ILE A 230 0.68 14.80 12.62
N GLN A 231 1.78 15.49 12.90
CA GLN A 231 2.51 15.34 14.17
C GLN A 231 1.66 15.73 15.39
N ALA A 232 0.84 16.78 15.30
CA ALA A 232 -0.07 17.15 16.36
C ALA A 232 -1.21 16.13 16.57
N MET A 233 -1.65 15.47 15.50
CA MET A 233 -2.66 14.41 15.55
C MET A 233 -2.09 13.13 16.17
N GLU A 234 -0.85 12.77 15.81
CA GLU A 234 -0.09 11.67 16.43
C GLU A 234 0.10 11.91 17.93
N ALA A 235 0.56 13.11 18.32
CA ALA A 235 0.74 13.48 19.73
C ALA A 235 -0.58 13.46 20.54
N LYS A 236 -1.74 13.62 19.88
CA LYS A 236 -3.08 13.51 20.49
C LYS A 236 -3.63 12.08 20.49
N GLY A 237 -2.88 11.09 19.99
CA GLY A 237 -3.27 9.69 19.99
C GLY A 237 -4.20 9.30 18.85
N MET A 238 -4.15 9.99 17.70
CA MET A 238 -4.81 9.49 16.50
C MET A 238 -4.24 8.13 16.10
N ARG A 239 -5.11 7.22 15.67
CA ARG A 239 -4.68 5.88 15.22
C ARG A 239 -3.79 5.95 13.98
N ASP A 240 -2.76 5.11 13.97
CA ASP A 240 -1.81 4.97 12.86
C ASP A 240 -2.52 4.74 11.51
N GLU A 241 -3.62 3.99 11.49
CA GLU A 241 -4.37 3.72 10.26
C GLU A 241 -4.96 5.00 9.63
N SER A 242 -5.47 5.92 10.46
CA SER A 242 -6.03 7.19 10.00
C SER A 242 -4.93 8.16 9.57
N ILE A 243 -3.80 8.19 10.29
CA ILE A 243 -2.62 8.98 9.91
C ILE A 243 -2.09 8.51 8.57
N ALA A 244 -1.88 7.21 8.39
CA ALA A 244 -1.37 6.66 7.15
C ALA A 244 -2.34 6.84 5.98
N GLY A 245 -3.64 6.71 6.21
CA GLY A 245 -4.66 7.01 5.20
C GLY A 245 -4.54 8.45 4.68
N ALA A 246 -4.43 9.43 5.59
CA ALA A 246 -4.26 10.83 5.23
C ALA A 246 -2.94 11.08 4.47
N ILE A 247 -1.83 10.51 4.94
CA ILE A 247 -0.52 10.64 4.28
C ILE A 247 -0.53 10.00 2.89
N MET A 248 -1.12 8.81 2.74
CA MET A 248 -1.23 8.14 1.44
C MET A 248 -2.09 8.95 0.47
N PHE A 249 -3.20 9.53 0.95
CA PHE A 249 -4.05 10.41 0.15
C PHE A 249 -3.30 11.66 -0.32
N TYR A 250 -2.59 12.31 0.61
CA TYR A 250 -1.74 13.47 0.36
C TYR A 250 -0.65 13.15 -0.66
N ALA A 251 0.16 12.11 -0.41
CA ALA A 251 1.23 11.67 -1.29
C ALA A 251 0.74 11.38 -2.71
N GLY A 252 -0.39 10.67 -2.84
CA GLY A 252 -0.96 10.36 -4.14
C GLY A 252 -1.48 11.57 -4.91
N ARG A 253 -1.63 12.75 -4.29
CA ARG A 253 -1.98 14.00 -4.98
C ARG A 253 -0.76 14.64 -5.64
N PHE A 254 0.42 14.54 -5.01
CA PHE A 254 1.62 15.26 -5.41
C PHE A 254 2.68 14.39 -6.11
N LEU A 255 2.63 13.06 -5.96
CA LEU A 255 3.55 12.13 -6.62
C LEU A 255 2.89 11.44 -7.81
N PRO A 256 3.23 11.83 -9.07
CA PRO A 256 2.74 11.16 -10.26
C PRO A 256 3.31 9.73 -10.32
N GLY A 257 2.43 8.72 -10.31
CA GLY A 257 2.81 7.31 -10.35
C GLY A 257 2.14 6.44 -9.28
N LEU A 258 1.74 7.02 -8.14
CA LEU A 258 1.09 6.26 -7.05
C LEU A 258 -0.38 5.88 -7.34
N LYS A 259 -1.08 6.65 -8.20
CA LYS A 259 -2.53 6.49 -8.45
C LYS A 259 -2.90 5.69 -9.71
N ARG A 260 -1.96 5.23 -10.54
CA ARG A 260 -2.28 4.50 -11.78
C ARG A 260 -1.46 3.23 -11.98
N ASN A 261 -2.18 2.10 -11.99
CA ASN A 261 -1.85 0.80 -12.60
C ASN A 261 -1.67 0.88 -14.13
N THR A 262 -0.97 1.88 -14.65
CA THR A 262 -0.50 1.86 -16.04
C THR A 262 0.97 1.57 -15.97
N SER A 263 1.34 0.37 -16.42
CA SER A 263 2.68 -0.18 -16.55
C SER A 263 3.76 0.90 -16.59
N PHE A 264 4.70 0.84 -15.65
CA PHE A 264 5.85 1.76 -15.52
C PHE A 264 6.60 1.97 -16.86
N SER A 265 6.48 1.02 -17.78
CA SER A 265 6.92 1.12 -19.17
C SER A 265 6.38 2.34 -19.94
N ASN A 266 5.16 2.82 -19.67
CA ASN A 266 4.62 4.04 -20.30
C ASN A 266 5.21 5.33 -19.70
N ALA A 267 5.60 5.34 -18.42
CA ALA A 267 6.28 6.48 -17.82
C ALA A 267 7.71 6.61 -18.37
N LEU A 268 8.42 5.49 -18.49
CA LEU A 268 9.74 5.46 -19.14
C LEU A 268 9.66 5.84 -20.62
N ALA A 269 8.56 5.47 -21.32
CA ALA A 269 8.32 5.92 -22.69
C ALA A 269 8.13 7.44 -22.79
N SER A 270 7.61 8.12 -21.77
CA SER A 270 7.54 9.58 -21.74
C SER A 270 8.90 10.26 -21.49
N TYR A 271 9.81 9.59 -20.78
CA TYR A 271 11.20 10.05 -20.58
C TYR A 271 12.09 9.76 -21.80
N ALA A 272 11.84 8.67 -22.53
CA ALA A 272 12.55 8.33 -23.77
C ALA A 272 12.03 9.10 -25.01
N ALA A 273 10.85 9.73 -24.91
CA ALA A 273 10.20 10.45 -26.01
C ALA A 273 10.47 11.97 -26.03
N ASP A 274 11.48 12.47 -25.31
CA ASP A 274 11.99 13.85 -25.48
C ASP A 274 12.84 14.02 -26.77
N GLY A 275 12.39 13.34 -27.82
CA GLY A 275 12.94 13.29 -29.16
C GLY A 275 11.82 13.35 -30.20
N GLY A 276 10.87 14.26 -30.02
CA GLY A 276 9.95 14.73 -31.07
C GLY A 276 8.59 14.04 -31.17
N GLY A 277 7.52 14.87 -31.13
CA GLY A 277 6.24 14.52 -31.76
C GLY A 277 4.99 14.56 -30.87
N MET A 278 4.28 15.68 -30.97
CA MET A 278 2.86 15.97 -30.70
C MET A 278 1.90 14.89 -30.14
N SER A 279 1.15 15.32 -29.10
CA SER A 279 -0.24 14.95 -28.73
C SER A 279 -0.51 13.74 -27.83
N SER A 280 -0.92 14.03 -26.57
CA SER A 280 -2.26 13.67 -26.07
C SER A 280 -2.56 14.39 -24.73
N ARG A 281 -3.37 15.47 -24.79
CA ARG A 281 -3.88 16.20 -23.61
C ARG A 281 -5.11 15.46 -23.07
N ASN A 282 -5.00 14.86 -21.89
CA ASN A 282 -6.16 14.61 -21.04
C ASN A 282 -6.06 15.50 -19.80
N VAL A 283 -7.02 16.42 -19.73
CA VAL A 283 -7.17 17.51 -18.78
C VAL A 283 -7.64 16.98 -17.42
N THR A 284 -6.91 17.29 -16.35
CA THR A 284 -7.46 17.45 -14.99
C THR A 284 -7.55 18.95 -14.67
N PRO A 285 -8.55 19.38 -13.89
CA PRO A 285 -8.85 20.80 -13.73
C PRO A 285 -7.82 21.51 -12.84
N ARG A 286 -7.05 22.41 -13.47
CA ARG A 286 -6.59 23.72 -12.99
C ARG A 286 -6.54 23.92 -11.46
N ALA A 287 -5.39 23.59 -10.87
CA ALA A 287 -4.79 24.44 -9.85
C ALA A 287 -3.88 25.45 -10.56
N ALA A 288 -3.86 26.70 -10.08
CA ALA A 288 -3.17 27.81 -10.70
C ALA A 288 -1.67 27.55 -10.89
N SER A 289 -1.11 28.20 -11.90
CA SER A 289 0.32 28.32 -12.25
C SER A 289 1.30 28.07 -11.10
N VAL A 290 1.80 26.83 -11.01
CA VAL A 290 3.09 26.52 -10.37
C VAL A 290 3.84 25.72 -11.42
N SER A 291 5.04 26.18 -11.76
CA SER A 291 6.02 25.40 -12.53
C SER A 291 6.06 23.96 -12.00
N ALA A 292 6.17 22.97 -12.88
CA ALA A 292 6.32 21.58 -12.43
C ALA A 292 7.44 21.53 -11.37
N PRO A 293 7.18 20.94 -10.17
CA PRO A 293 8.16 20.95 -9.09
C PRO A 293 9.45 20.30 -9.58
N SER A 294 10.60 20.88 -9.22
CA SER A 294 11.89 20.36 -9.63
C SER A 294 12.08 18.92 -9.11
N GLU A 295 12.92 18.12 -9.77
CA GLU A 295 13.22 16.76 -9.31
C GLU A 295 13.73 16.75 -7.86
N GLY A 296 14.52 17.77 -7.47
CA GLY A 296 14.98 17.96 -6.11
C GLY A 296 13.85 18.20 -5.10
N ASP A 297 12.84 18.99 -5.47
CA ASP A 297 11.67 19.25 -4.62
C ASP A 297 10.80 17.99 -4.47
N GLN A 298 10.63 17.23 -5.56
CA GLN A 298 9.90 15.96 -5.53
C GLN A 298 10.62 14.92 -4.67
N ARG A 299 11.96 14.87 -4.72
CA ARG A 299 12.78 14.00 -3.88
C ARG A 299 12.63 14.37 -2.40
N TYR A 300 12.78 15.64 -2.05
CA TYR A 300 12.60 16.13 -0.68
C TYR A 300 11.19 15.82 -0.17
N PHE A 301 10.17 16.08 -0.99
CA PHE A 301 8.78 15.75 -0.68
C PHE A 301 8.62 14.25 -0.38
N LEU A 302 9.17 13.37 -1.22
CA LEU A 302 9.06 11.92 -1.03
C LEU A 302 9.71 11.48 0.29
N GLU A 303 10.91 11.97 0.60
CA GLU A 303 11.62 11.61 1.83
C GLU A 303 10.87 12.06 3.08
N GLU A 304 10.30 13.26 3.06
CA GLU A 304 9.46 13.79 4.14
C GLU A 304 8.18 12.96 4.33
N ILE A 305 7.53 12.53 3.25
CA ILE A 305 6.35 11.67 3.32
C ILE A 305 6.70 10.29 3.91
N VAL A 306 7.83 9.69 3.51
CA VAL A 306 8.29 8.41 4.05
C VAL A 306 8.63 8.52 5.54
N ALA A 307 9.23 9.65 5.95
CA ALA A 307 9.53 9.94 7.35
C ALA A 307 8.27 10.12 8.21
N LEU A 308 7.21 10.71 7.65
CA LEU A 308 5.93 10.91 8.34
C LEU A 308 5.07 9.64 8.44
N LEU A 309 5.26 8.69 7.53
CA LEU A 309 4.42 7.49 7.47
C LEU A 309 4.63 6.63 8.73
N PRO A 310 3.56 6.15 9.41
CA PRO A 310 3.67 5.23 10.53
C PRO A 310 4.45 3.95 10.17
N THR A 311 5.26 3.45 11.11
CA THR A 311 6.11 2.26 10.91
C THR A 311 5.41 0.94 11.24
N LYS A 312 4.21 0.99 11.81
CA LYS A 312 3.43 -0.19 12.21
C LYS A 312 3.03 -1.01 10.97
N LYS A 313 3.24 -2.33 11.05
CA LYS A 313 2.87 -3.30 9.99
C LYS A 313 1.38 -3.25 9.68
N GLY A 314 1.02 -3.34 8.39
CA GLY A 314 -0.37 -3.42 7.92
C GLY A 314 -1.11 -2.09 7.85
N VAL A 315 -0.52 -1.00 8.34
CA VAL A 315 -1.12 0.34 8.32
C VAL A 315 -1.02 0.96 6.92
N ALA A 316 0.16 0.92 6.31
CA ALA A 316 0.37 1.33 4.93
C ALA A 316 0.38 0.09 4.03
N SER A 317 -0.43 0.09 2.96
CA SER A 317 -0.51 -1.07 2.06
C SER A 317 0.84 -1.38 1.40
N THR A 318 1.18 -2.66 1.25
CA THR A 318 2.43 -3.12 0.61
C THR A 318 2.56 -2.58 -0.81
N LYS A 319 1.45 -2.49 -1.55
CA LYS A 319 1.39 -1.86 -2.87
C LYS A 319 1.80 -0.39 -2.85
N PHE A 320 1.32 0.39 -1.88
CA PHE A 320 1.70 1.79 -1.74
C PHE A 320 3.20 1.92 -1.43
N LEU A 321 3.74 1.10 -0.51
CA LEU A 321 5.16 1.12 -0.18
C LEU A 321 6.05 0.73 -1.38
N LEU A 322 5.68 -0.28 -2.16
CA LEU A 322 6.37 -0.65 -3.39
C LEU A 322 6.30 0.47 -4.44
N GLY A 323 5.16 1.15 -4.55
CA GLY A 323 5.01 2.36 -5.36
C GLY A 323 5.96 3.48 -4.90
N MET A 324 6.03 3.75 -3.61
CA MET A 324 6.95 4.73 -3.02
C MET A 324 8.41 4.36 -3.27
N LEU A 325 8.78 3.07 -3.16
CA LEU A 325 10.14 2.59 -3.41
C LEU A 325 10.53 2.80 -4.88
N ARG A 326 9.63 2.48 -5.82
CA ARG A 326 9.83 2.73 -7.25
C ARG A 326 10.04 4.22 -7.53
N THR A 327 9.23 5.09 -6.94
CA THR A 327 9.39 6.54 -7.07
C THR A 327 10.68 7.04 -6.41
N ALA A 328 11.06 6.49 -5.26
CA ALA A 328 12.29 6.82 -4.56
C ALA A 328 13.54 6.46 -5.37
N MET A 329 13.50 5.33 -6.08
CA MET A 329 14.57 4.90 -6.99
C MET A 329 14.66 5.80 -8.21
N LEU A 330 13.51 6.19 -8.79
CA LEU A 330 13.44 7.09 -9.94
C LEU A 330 13.99 8.49 -9.61
N LEU A 331 13.65 9.03 -8.43
CA LEU A 331 14.08 10.36 -7.98
C LEU A 331 15.45 10.36 -7.28
N HIS A 332 16.17 9.23 -7.32
CA HIS A 332 17.46 9.06 -6.63
C HIS A 332 17.44 9.54 -5.17
N ALA A 333 16.40 9.14 -4.43
CA ALA A 333 16.26 9.42 -3.00
C ALA A 333 17.42 8.81 -2.20
N SER A 334 17.64 9.34 -1.00
CA SER A 334 18.70 8.91 -0.10
C SER A 334 18.67 7.40 0.17
N PRO A 335 19.84 6.77 0.36
CA PRO A 335 19.92 5.33 0.64
C PRO A 335 19.13 4.96 1.91
N LEU A 336 19.12 5.84 2.92
CA LEU A 336 18.34 5.66 4.16
C LEU A 336 16.83 5.60 3.88
N CYS A 337 16.30 6.46 3.00
CA CYS A 337 14.89 6.43 2.63
C CYS A 337 14.53 5.12 1.91
N ARG A 338 15.38 4.67 0.99
CA ARG A 338 15.18 3.42 0.26
C ARG A 338 15.24 2.21 1.18
N GLU A 339 16.25 2.14 2.05
CA GLU A 339 16.39 1.07 3.04
C GLU A 339 15.20 1.03 4.00
N ASN A 340 14.70 2.19 4.43
CA ASN A 340 13.52 2.28 5.28
C ASN A 340 12.28 1.68 4.60
N LEU A 341 12.08 1.98 3.31
CA LEU A 341 10.99 1.40 2.52
C LEU A 341 11.18 -0.11 2.31
N GLU A 342 12.37 -0.56 1.92
CA GLU A 342 12.71 -1.97 1.73
C GLU A 342 12.44 -2.78 3.00
N ARG A 343 12.82 -2.26 4.17
CA ARG A 343 12.56 -2.87 5.48
C ARG A 343 11.07 -2.98 5.80
N ARG A 344 10.30 -1.92 5.56
CA ARG A 344 8.85 -1.92 5.79
C ARG A 344 8.12 -2.87 4.84
N ILE A 345 8.55 -2.96 3.58
CA ILE A 345 8.02 -3.92 2.61
C ILE A 345 8.36 -5.34 3.06
N GLY A 346 9.61 -5.59 3.45
CA GLY A 346 10.06 -6.87 3.99
C GLY A 346 9.23 -7.33 5.18
N ALA A 347 8.81 -6.44 6.08
CA ALA A 347 7.96 -6.81 7.22
C ALA A 347 6.55 -7.33 6.84
N GLN A 348 6.05 -7.05 5.63
CA GLN A 348 4.73 -7.44 5.13
C GLN A 348 4.76 -7.95 3.68
N LEU A 349 5.84 -8.67 3.34
CA LEU A 349 6.08 -9.17 2.00
C LEU A 349 5.02 -10.19 1.57
N GLU A 350 4.38 -10.87 2.52
CA GLU A 350 3.31 -11.83 2.25
C GLU A 350 2.07 -11.22 1.57
N ASP A 351 1.88 -9.90 1.71
CA ASP A 351 0.76 -9.15 1.12
C ASP A 351 1.12 -8.56 -0.26
N ALA A 352 2.35 -8.78 -0.74
CA ALA A 352 2.80 -8.27 -2.03
C ALA A 352 2.26 -9.09 -3.21
N SER A 353 1.98 -8.41 -4.33
CA SER A 353 1.73 -9.08 -5.61
C SER A 353 3.04 -9.21 -6.40
N LEU A 354 3.10 -10.21 -7.29
CA LEU A 354 4.26 -10.40 -8.17
C LEU A 354 4.50 -9.15 -9.04
N ASP A 355 3.45 -8.61 -9.65
CA ASP A 355 3.53 -7.43 -10.52
C ASP A 355 4.07 -6.19 -9.78
N ASP A 356 3.78 -6.06 -8.49
CA ASP A 356 4.26 -4.93 -7.68
C ASP A 356 5.73 -5.10 -7.25
N LEU A 357 6.25 -6.34 -7.22
CA LEU A 357 7.64 -6.64 -6.85
C LEU A 357 8.62 -6.48 -8.03
N LEU A 358 8.11 -6.50 -9.27
CA LEU A 358 8.91 -6.26 -10.47
C LEU A 358 9.32 -4.78 -10.55
N VAL A 359 10.43 -4.43 -9.92
CA VAL A 359 11.01 -3.09 -9.93
C VAL A 359 12.02 -2.99 -11.08
N PRO A 360 11.80 -2.13 -12.09
CA PRO A 360 12.74 -2.00 -13.21
C PRO A 360 14.10 -1.49 -12.75
N ASN A 361 15.16 -2.00 -13.38
CA ASN A 361 16.51 -1.52 -13.11
C ASN A 361 16.72 -0.15 -13.78
N LEU A 362 16.92 0.89 -12.97
CA LEU A 362 17.11 2.28 -13.41
C LEU A 362 18.59 2.72 -13.35
N GLY A 363 19.51 1.79 -13.10
CA GLY A 363 20.95 2.09 -13.01
C GLY A 363 21.59 2.33 -14.39
N TYR A 364 22.63 3.17 -14.42
CA TYR A 364 23.40 3.50 -15.65
C TYR A 364 24.17 2.31 -16.26
N HIS A 365 24.36 1.22 -15.51
CA HIS A 365 25.02 -0.01 -15.94
C HIS A 365 24.01 -1.17 -15.89
N VAL A 366 23.13 -1.24 -16.89
CA VAL A 366 22.04 -2.23 -16.94
C VAL A 366 22.60 -3.60 -17.34
N GLU A 367 22.84 -4.48 -16.36
CA GLU A 367 22.98 -5.91 -16.63
C GLU A 367 21.56 -6.52 -16.75
N THR A 368 20.69 -6.40 -15.75
CA THR A 368 19.37 -7.08 -15.72
C THR A 368 18.18 -6.13 -15.94
N LEU A 369 17.05 -6.66 -16.44
CA LEU A 369 15.81 -5.91 -16.66
C LEU A 369 15.17 -5.38 -15.37
N TYR A 370 15.25 -6.17 -14.30
CA TYR A 370 14.71 -5.84 -12.97
C TYR A 370 15.84 -5.68 -11.94
N ASP A 371 15.59 -4.89 -10.90
CA ASP A 371 16.50 -4.71 -9.76
C ASP A 371 16.35 -5.89 -8.79
N ILE A 372 17.16 -6.94 -9.04
CA ILE A 372 17.17 -8.16 -8.25
C ILE A 372 17.78 -7.92 -6.86
N ASP A 373 18.75 -7.00 -6.76
CA ASP A 373 19.43 -6.70 -5.51
C ASP A 373 18.47 -6.02 -4.53
N CYS A 374 17.55 -5.19 -5.03
CA CYS A 374 16.44 -4.63 -4.26
C CYS A 374 15.51 -5.70 -3.69
N VAL A 375 15.05 -6.64 -4.52
CA VAL A 375 14.18 -7.74 -4.07
C VAL A 375 14.90 -8.64 -3.08
N GLN A 376 16.20 -8.89 -3.27
CA GLN A 376 17.02 -9.63 -2.32
C GLN A 376 17.04 -8.95 -0.94
N ARG A 377 17.30 -7.63 -0.87
CA ARG A 377 17.27 -6.90 0.42
C ARG A 377 15.90 -6.95 1.09
N ILE A 378 14.82 -6.80 0.32
CA ILE A 378 13.44 -6.92 0.85
C ILE A 378 13.21 -8.31 1.45
N LEU A 379 13.65 -9.38 0.77
CA LEU A 379 13.53 -10.74 1.26
C LEU A 379 14.39 -10.97 2.52
N ASP A 380 15.61 -10.46 2.56
CA ASP A 380 16.49 -10.55 3.73
C ASP A 380 15.85 -9.89 4.96
N TYR A 381 15.17 -8.74 4.80
CA TYR A 381 14.40 -8.11 5.87
C TYR A 381 13.20 -8.94 6.32
N PHE A 382 12.48 -9.59 5.40
CA PHE A 382 11.39 -10.51 5.73
C PHE A 382 11.88 -11.69 6.58
N MET A 383 12.98 -12.32 6.17
CA MET A 383 13.57 -13.45 6.88
C MET A 383 14.05 -13.03 8.28
N SER A 384 14.78 -11.92 8.37
CA SER A 384 15.27 -11.37 9.65
C SER A 384 14.12 -10.99 10.60
N SER A 385 12.99 -10.53 10.07
CA SER A 385 11.81 -10.17 10.88
C SER A 385 11.06 -11.40 11.39
N THR A 386 11.11 -12.51 10.65
CA THR A 386 10.45 -13.77 11.00
C THR A 386 11.22 -14.51 12.10
N ASP A 387 12.55 -14.41 12.10
CA ASP A 387 13.40 -15.05 13.12
C ASP A 387 13.28 -14.40 14.52
N GLY A 388 12.81 -13.14 14.60
CA GLY A 388 12.64 -12.39 15.86
C GLY A 388 11.28 -12.54 16.54
N ILE A 389 10.26 -13.05 15.84
CA ILE A 389 8.93 -13.31 16.40
C ILE A 389 8.92 -14.79 16.81
N GLY A 390 8.89 -15.06 18.12
CA GLY A 390 8.80 -16.40 18.70
C GLY A 390 7.51 -17.17 18.38
N THR A 391 7.03 -17.13 17.14
CA THR A 391 6.18 -18.18 16.59
C THR A 391 7.05 -19.42 16.45
N GLY A 392 6.80 -20.42 17.29
CA GLY A 392 7.54 -21.69 17.37
C GLY A 392 7.47 -22.55 16.11
N TYR A 393 7.97 -22.05 14.99
CA TYR A 393 8.34 -22.80 13.81
C TYR A 393 9.84 -23.11 13.86
N THR A 394 10.27 -23.70 14.97
CA THR A 394 11.47 -24.53 14.93
C THR A 394 11.24 -25.62 13.90
N SER A 395 12.23 -25.83 13.03
CA SER A 395 12.37 -27.01 12.17
C SER A 395 11.75 -28.26 12.82
N PRO A 396 10.87 -29.02 12.14
CA PRO A 396 10.35 -30.29 12.67
C PRO A 396 11.42 -31.39 12.58
N ALA A 397 12.60 -31.13 13.15
CA ALA A 397 13.70 -32.07 13.23
C ALA A 397 14.35 -31.95 14.61
N LEU A 398 14.07 -32.95 15.46
CA LEU A 398 14.77 -33.30 16.70
C LEU A 398 14.46 -32.45 17.95
N ALA A 399 13.24 -32.58 18.48
CA ALA A 399 13.05 -32.42 19.93
C ALA A 399 13.32 -33.78 20.59
N GLU A 400 14.54 -33.95 21.12
CA GLU A 400 14.81 -35.03 22.08
C GLU A 400 14.03 -34.78 23.38
N GLU A 401 13.53 -35.89 23.88
CA GLU A 401 12.72 -36.04 25.08
C GLU A 401 13.55 -35.75 26.34
N GLY A 402 13.20 -34.68 27.05
CA GLY A 402 13.69 -34.38 28.40
C GLY A 402 12.54 -33.80 29.22
N GLY A 403 11.96 -34.61 30.09
CA GLY A 403 10.65 -34.39 30.72
C GLY A 403 10.55 -33.27 31.76
N GLY A 404 9.31 -32.85 32.01
CA GLY A 404 8.92 -31.97 33.13
C GLY A 404 7.49 -31.47 32.95
N GLY A 405 6.52 -32.14 33.58
CA GLY A 405 5.10 -32.02 33.29
C GLY A 405 4.41 -30.69 33.68
N GLY A 406 3.20 -30.51 33.14
CA GLY A 406 2.24 -29.54 33.68
C GLY A 406 1.24 -28.99 32.67
N SER A 407 -0.01 -29.43 32.84
CA SER A 407 -1.26 -28.74 32.46
C SER A 407 -1.91 -29.04 31.12
N ILE A 408 -3.14 -29.56 31.27
CA ILE A 408 -4.14 -29.96 30.29
C ILE A 408 -4.81 -28.73 29.71
N GLY A 409 -4.86 -28.64 28.38
CA GLY A 409 -5.66 -27.67 27.62
C GLY A 409 -5.96 -28.24 26.24
N VAL A 410 -7.08 -28.94 26.11
CA VAL A 410 -7.60 -29.51 24.86
C VAL A 410 -7.94 -28.38 23.87
N PRO A 411 -7.42 -28.35 22.63
CA PRO A 411 -7.99 -27.50 21.59
C PRO A 411 -9.16 -28.25 20.91
N PRO A 412 -10.25 -27.56 20.53
CA PRO A 412 -11.39 -28.19 19.91
C PRO A 412 -11.06 -28.58 18.46
N SER A 413 -11.48 -29.78 18.08
CA SER A 413 -11.61 -30.25 16.72
C SER A 413 -12.51 -29.32 15.90
N GLY A 414 -11.90 -28.45 15.10
CA GLY A 414 -12.50 -27.72 14.02
C GLY A 414 -11.56 -27.79 12.82
N THR A 415 -12.10 -28.10 11.65
CA THR A 415 -11.42 -28.12 10.35
C THR A 415 -10.37 -27.01 10.22
N PRO A 416 -9.09 -27.29 9.85
CA PRO A 416 -8.15 -26.23 9.55
C PRO A 416 -8.55 -25.63 8.20
N SER A 417 -9.28 -24.53 8.23
CA SER A 417 -9.29 -23.62 7.08
C SER A 417 -7.82 -23.24 6.85
N ALA A 418 -7.24 -23.72 5.74
CA ALA A 418 -5.82 -23.68 5.44
C ALA A 418 -5.34 -22.25 5.17
N ALA A 419 -5.19 -21.44 6.22
CA ALA A 419 -4.39 -20.23 6.16
C ALA A 419 -2.93 -20.66 5.96
N LEU A 420 -2.40 -20.47 4.75
CA LEU A 420 -0.98 -20.68 4.48
C LEU A 420 -0.17 -19.78 5.42
N SER A 421 0.91 -20.29 6.00
CA SER A 421 1.80 -19.46 6.81
C SER A 421 2.37 -18.32 5.95
N PRO A 422 2.63 -17.12 6.51
CA PRO A 422 3.22 -15.99 5.78
C PRO A 422 4.47 -16.37 4.99
N ILE A 423 5.35 -17.17 5.59
CA ILE A 423 6.57 -17.66 4.92
C ILE A 423 6.28 -18.55 3.71
N THR A 424 5.18 -19.32 3.71
CA THR A 424 4.76 -20.10 2.54
C THR A 424 4.23 -19.20 1.43
N MET A 425 3.54 -18.11 1.78
CA MET A 425 3.07 -17.12 0.81
C MET A 425 4.25 -16.40 0.15
N VAL A 426 5.24 -16.00 0.94
CA VAL A 426 6.48 -15.41 0.43
C VAL A 426 7.28 -16.40 -0.42
N ALA A 427 7.39 -17.67 -0.04
CA ALA A 427 8.05 -18.69 -0.85
C ALA A 427 7.42 -18.80 -2.25
N LYS A 428 6.09 -18.84 -2.33
CA LYS A 428 5.36 -18.84 -3.61
C LYS A 428 5.60 -17.56 -4.42
N LEU A 429 5.63 -16.41 -3.76
CA LEU A 429 5.93 -15.12 -4.40
C LEU A 429 7.35 -15.11 -4.98
N MET A 430 8.34 -15.58 -4.22
CA MET A 430 9.74 -15.64 -4.65
C MET A 430 9.95 -16.65 -5.78
N ASP A 431 9.32 -17.82 -5.73
CA ASP A 431 9.36 -18.79 -6.82
C ASP A 431 8.71 -18.22 -8.10
N GLY A 432 7.64 -17.43 -7.94
CA GLY A 432 7.01 -16.66 -9.01
C GLY A 432 7.95 -15.62 -9.61
N PHE A 433 8.61 -14.83 -8.76
CA PHE A 433 9.59 -13.82 -9.13
C PHE A 433 10.81 -14.42 -9.85
N LEU A 434 11.39 -15.49 -9.30
CA LEU A 434 12.50 -16.23 -9.92
C LEU A 434 12.15 -16.70 -11.33
N ALA A 435 10.93 -17.22 -11.53
CA ALA A 435 10.48 -17.64 -12.85
C ALA A 435 10.29 -16.47 -13.84
N GLU A 436 9.95 -15.28 -13.35
CA GLU A 436 9.79 -14.08 -14.19
C GLU A 436 11.14 -13.46 -14.59
N VAL A 437 12.14 -13.51 -13.70
CA VAL A 437 13.50 -13.02 -14.00
C VAL A 437 14.37 -14.06 -14.70
N ALA A 438 14.04 -15.35 -14.59
CA ALA A 438 14.80 -16.45 -15.19
C ALA A 438 15.06 -16.36 -16.71
N PRO A 439 14.19 -15.75 -17.54
CA PRO A 439 14.47 -15.57 -18.96
C PRO A 439 15.56 -14.56 -19.29
N ASP A 440 15.94 -13.69 -18.34
CA ASP A 440 16.94 -12.65 -18.54
C ASP A 440 18.34 -13.26 -18.67
N THR A 441 18.94 -13.16 -19.87
CA THR A 441 20.25 -13.74 -20.18
C THR A 441 21.40 -13.13 -19.40
N ASN A 442 21.20 -11.94 -18.82
CA ASN A 442 22.19 -11.25 -18.02
C ASN A 442 22.10 -11.63 -16.53
N LEU A 443 21.09 -12.42 -16.14
CA LEU A 443 20.97 -12.94 -14.78
C LEU A 443 22.02 -14.05 -14.55
N LYS A 444 23.06 -13.71 -13.80
CA LYS A 444 24.14 -14.66 -13.43
C LYS A 444 23.62 -15.77 -12.51
N LEU A 445 24.11 -16.99 -12.72
CA LEU A 445 23.72 -18.19 -11.95
C LEU A 445 23.87 -17.99 -10.44
N ALA A 446 24.98 -17.39 -10.01
CA ALA A 446 25.24 -17.14 -8.59
C ALA A 446 24.16 -16.24 -7.93
N LYS A 447 23.65 -15.24 -8.65
CA LYS A 447 22.57 -14.37 -8.15
C LYS A 447 21.25 -15.13 -8.07
N PHE A 448 20.91 -15.93 -9.09
CA PHE A 448 19.72 -16.78 -9.06
C PHE A 448 19.75 -17.75 -7.88
N GLN A 449 20.88 -18.44 -7.68
CA GLN A 449 21.07 -19.39 -6.58
C GLN A 449 21.01 -18.72 -5.22
N ALA A 450 21.68 -17.57 -5.06
CA ALA A 450 21.67 -16.83 -3.80
C ALA A 450 20.23 -16.47 -3.42
N LEU A 451 19.45 -15.91 -4.33
CA LEU A 451 18.06 -15.51 -4.05
C LEU A 451 17.16 -16.70 -3.72
N ALA A 452 17.28 -17.80 -4.47
CA ALA A 452 16.49 -19.01 -4.23
C ALA A 452 16.81 -19.68 -2.88
N ALA A 453 18.08 -19.63 -2.45
CA ALA A 453 18.57 -20.25 -1.23
C ALA A 453 18.19 -19.51 0.06
N VAL A 454 17.83 -18.22 -0.02
CA VAL A 454 17.35 -17.45 1.15
C VAL A 454 16.06 -18.05 1.73
N VAL A 455 15.19 -18.61 0.88
CA VAL A 455 13.93 -19.22 1.30
C VAL A 455 14.18 -20.66 1.77
N PRO A 456 13.88 -21.02 3.04
CA PRO A 456 14.13 -22.34 3.58
C PRO A 456 13.26 -23.45 2.96
N ASP A 457 13.76 -24.68 2.98
CA ASP A 457 13.05 -25.85 2.43
C ASP A 457 11.65 -26.06 3.03
N TYR A 458 11.47 -25.83 4.35
CA TYR A 458 10.18 -26.04 5.00
C TYR A 458 9.10 -25.03 4.56
N ALA A 459 9.50 -23.88 4.02
CA ALA A 459 8.58 -22.87 3.49
C ALA A 459 7.93 -23.30 2.18
N ARG A 460 8.53 -24.26 1.48
CA ARG A 460 8.00 -24.87 0.24
C ARG A 460 7.37 -26.22 0.57
N PRO A 461 6.03 -26.31 0.70
CA PRO A 461 5.36 -27.61 0.82
C PRO A 461 5.34 -28.36 -0.52
N VAL A 462 5.36 -27.63 -1.64
CA VAL A 462 5.39 -28.14 -3.01
C VAL A 462 6.41 -27.34 -3.80
N ASP A 463 7.29 -28.04 -4.52
CA ASP A 463 8.46 -27.44 -5.19
C ASP A 463 8.23 -27.14 -6.69
N ASP A 464 6.98 -27.24 -7.15
CA ASP A 464 6.60 -26.99 -8.55
C ASP A 464 6.98 -25.57 -9.01
N GLY A 465 6.86 -24.59 -8.11
CA GLY A 465 7.20 -23.19 -8.37
C GLY A 465 8.70 -23.01 -8.66
N ILE A 466 9.55 -23.46 -7.74
CA ILE A 466 11.01 -23.41 -7.91
C ILE A 466 11.48 -24.29 -9.08
N TYR A 467 10.86 -25.45 -9.31
CA TYR A 467 11.14 -26.27 -10.49
C TYR A 467 10.84 -25.51 -11.80
N ARG A 468 9.68 -24.85 -11.89
CA ARG A 468 9.33 -24.03 -13.06
C ARG A 468 10.36 -22.93 -13.29
N ALA A 469 10.81 -22.25 -12.23
CA ALA A 469 11.84 -21.22 -12.34
C ALA A 469 13.17 -21.78 -12.85
N ILE A 470 13.61 -22.92 -12.32
CA ILE A 470 14.83 -23.62 -12.75
C ILE A 470 14.70 -24.06 -14.21
N ASP A 471 13.55 -24.62 -14.61
CA ASP A 471 13.32 -25.05 -15.99
C ASP A 471 13.41 -23.89 -16.98
N ILE A 472 12.78 -22.75 -16.66
CA ILE A 472 12.85 -21.54 -17.47
C ILE A 472 14.29 -21.03 -17.54
N TYR A 473 15.01 -21.03 -16.42
CA TYR A 473 16.41 -20.58 -16.37
C TYR A 473 17.31 -21.45 -17.26
N LEU A 474 17.19 -22.78 -17.15
CA LEU A 474 17.90 -23.73 -18.01
C LEU A 474 17.53 -23.59 -19.49
N LYS A 475 16.29 -23.17 -19.79
CA LYS A 475 15.85 -22.86 -21.17
C LYS A 475 16.62 -21.70 -21.77
N SER A 476 16.75 -20.62 -20.99
CA SER A 476 17.28 -19.34 -21.46
C SER A 476 18.80 -19.26 -21.33
N HIS A 477 19.42 -20.19 -20.59
CA HIS A 477 20.87 -20.26 -20.33
C HIS A 477 21.48 -21.59 -20.81
N PRO A 478 21.45 -21.90 -22.13
CA PRO A 478 21.96 -23.18 -22.66
C PRO A 478 23.47 -23.39 -22.48
N TRP A 479 24.23 -22.31 -22.24
CA TRP A 479 25.68 -22.34 -22.05
C TRP A 479 26.14 -22.84 -20.67
N LEU A 480 25.21 -23.10 -19.74
CA LEU A 480 25.55 -23.68 -18.44
C LEU A 480 26.18 -25.06 -18.58
N SER A 481 27.30 -25.26 -17.88
CA SER A 481 27.99 -26.54 -17.74
C SER A 481 27.17 -27.57 -16.97
N GLU A 482 27.49 -28.85 -17.12
CA GLU A 482 26.78 -29.94 -16.41
C GLU A 482 26.82 -29.77 -14.88
N SER A 483 27.97 -29.36 -14.33
CA SER A 483 28.12 -29.10 -12.90
C SER A 483 27.25 -27.93 -12.40
N GLU A 484 27.14 -26.86 -13.19
CA GLU A 484 26.26 -25.71 -12.88
C GLU A 484 24.78 -26.12 -12.91
N ARG A 485 24.38 -26.94 -13.88
CA ARG A 485 23.02 -27.49 -13.96
C ARG A 485 22.71 -28.37 -12.75
N GLU A 486 23.66 -29.21 -12.33
CA GLU A 486 23.53 -30.00 -11.11
C GLU A 486 23.39 -29.13 -9.86
N GLN A 487 24.22 -28.10 -9.72
CA GLN A 487 24.14 -27.17 -8.58
C GLN A 487 22.81 -26.45 -8.53
N LEU A 488 22.31 -25.96 -9.68
CA LEU A 488 21.01 -25.33 -9.79
C LEU A 488 19.86 -26.28 -9.38
N CYS A 489 19.90 -27.53 -9.83
CA CYS A 489 18.87 -28.51 -9.51
C CYS A 489 18.86 -28.94 -8.03
N ARG A 490 19.92 -28.67 -7.25
CA ARG A 490 19.92 -28.94 -5.79
C ARG A 490 18.99 -28.02 -5.01
N LEU A 491 18.55 -26.90 -5.60
CA LEU A 491 17.60 -25.97 -4.97
C LEU A 491 16.16 -26.50 -4.91
N MET A 492 15.85 -27.58 -5.62
CA MET A 492 14.54 -28.24 -5.56
C MET A 492 14.65 -29.60 -4.87
N ASN A 493 13.66 -29.93 -4.06
CA ASN A 493 13.45 -31.25 -3.50
C ASN A 493 12.49 -32.05 -4.39
N CYS A 494 13.05 -33.01 -5.13
CA CYS A 494 12.29 -33.87 -6.04
C CYS A 494 11.16 -34.67 -5.34
N GLN A 495 11.23 -34.87 -4.02
CA GLN A 495 10.16 -35.52 -3.24
C GLN A 495 8.92 -34.66 -3.06
N LYS A 496 9.04 -33.35 -3.25
CA LYS A 496 7.97 -32.35 -3.07
C LYS A 496 7.34 -31.89 -4.39
N LEU A 497 7.79 -32.43 -5.52
CA LEU A 497 7.17 -32.17 -6.82
C LEU A 497 5.79 -32.81 -6.88
N SER A 498 4.84 -32.19 -7.57
CA SER A 498 3.56 -32.81 -7.93
C SER A 498 3.75 -33.87 -9.02
N LEU A 499 2.75 -34.73 -9.22
CA LEU A 499 2.75 -35.73 -10.30
C LEU A 499 2.96 -35.09 -11.68
N GLU A 500 2.33 -33.93 -11.92
CA GLU A 500 2.46 -33.19 -13.17
C GLU A 500 3.89 -32.67 -13.36
N ALA A 501 4.46 -32.07 -12.32
CA ALA A 501 5.84 -31.58 -12.33
C ALA A 501 6.86 -32.71 -12.50
N CYS A 502 6.66 -33.84 -11.81
CA CYS A 502 7.48 -35.05 -11.97
C CYS A 502 7.44 -35.58 -13.41
N THR A 503 6.25 -35.65 -14.02
CA THR A 503 6.09 -36.12 -15.40
C THR A 503 6.82 -35.20 -16.38
N HIS A 504 6.70 -33.88 -16.20
CA HIS A 504 7.43 -32.90 -17.00
C HIS A 504 8.94 -33.04 -16.79
N ALA A 505 9.41 -33.16 -15.54
CA ALA A 505 10.83 -33.33 -15.20
C ALA A 505 11.42 -34.62 -15.76
N ALA A 506 10.68 -35.73 -15.76
CA ALA A 506 11.12 -36.99 -16.32
C ALA A 506 11.37 -36.94 -17.84
N GLN A 507 10.70 -36.02 -18.53
CA GLN A 507 10.81 -35.81 -19.99
C GLN A 507 11.74 -34.63 -20.34
N ASN A 508 12.30 -33.94 -19.35
CA ASN A 508 13.05 -32.72 -19.58
C ASN A 508 14.53 -33.03 -19.87
N GLU A 509 14.90 -32.97 -21.14
CA GLU A 509 16.27 -33.23 -21.62
C GLU A 509 17.32 -32.23 -21.10
N ARG A 510 16.89 -31.09 -20.53
CA ARG A 510 17.80 -30.08 -19.97
C ARG A 510 18.27 -30.42 -18.55
N LEU A 511 17.58 -31.32 -17.86
CA LEU A 511 17.95 -31.74 -16.51
C LEU A 511 19.09 -32.77 -16.54
N PRO A 512 20.02 -32.74 -15.56
CA PRO A 512 21.02 -33.79 -15.41
C PRO A 512 20.37 -35.17 -15.21
N LEU A 513 20.93 -36.22 -15.81
CA LEU A 513 20.40 -37.60 -15.73
C LEU A 513 20.17 -38.06 -14.27
N ARG A 514 21.06 -37.66 -13.36
CA ARG A 514 20.94 -37.96 -11.93
C ARG A 514 19.63 -37.44 -11.32
N VAL A 515 19.21 -36.23 -11.71
CA VAL A 515 17.98 -35.60 -11.22
C VAL A 515 16.77 -36.32 -11.81
N VAL A 516 16.79 -36.63 -13.10
CA VAL A 516 15.72 -37.39 -13.78
C VAL A 516 15.50 -38.75 -13.10
N VAL A 517 16.57 -39.48 -12.79
CA VAL A 517 16.50 -40.75 -12.07
C VAL A 517 15.91 -40.58 -10.65
N GLN A 518 16.27 -39.51 -9.94
CA GLN A 518 15.70 -39.21 -8.61
C GLN A 518 14.19 -38.94 -8.68
N VAL A 519 13.74 -38.16 -9.67
CA VAL A 519 12.31 -37.89 -9.90
C VAL A 519 11.56 -39.20 -10.15
N LEU A 520 12.06 -40.04 -11.06
CA LEU A 520 11.45 -41.35 -11.37
C LEU A 520 11.42 -42.29 -10.15
N PHE A 521 12.47 -42.27 -9.32
CA PHE A 521 12.51 -43.07 -8.09
C PHE A 521 11.42 -42.66 -7.10
N PHE A 522 11.21 -41.35 -6.87
CA PHE A 522 10.18 -40.88 -5.94
C PHE A 522 8.76 -41.07 -6.49
N GLU A 523 8.57 -40.94 -7.81
CA GLU A 523 7.34 -41.34 -8.49
C GLU A 523 7.01 -42.82 -8.23
N GLN A 524 7.97 -43.73 -8.46
CA GLN A 524 7.80 -45.16 -8.19
C GLN A 524 7.50 -45.44 -6.72
N LEU A 525 8.17 -44.74 -5.79
CA LEU A 525 7.95 -44.88 -4.36
C LEU A 525 6.53 -44.46 -3.96
N ARG A 526 6.05 -43.31 -4.47
CA ARG A 526 4.68 -42.84 -4.23
C ARG A 526 3.64 -43.81 -4.77
N LEU A 527 3.81 -44.28 -6.00
CA LEU A 527 2.92 -45.29 -6.60
C LEU A 527 2.87 -46.56 -5.75
N ARG A 528 4.03 -47.07 -5.32
CA ARG A 528 4.10 -48.25 -4.46
C ARG A 528 3.41 -48.04 -3.12
N THR A 529 3.60 -46.88 -2.48
CA THR A 529 2.94 -46.54 -1.21
C THR A 529 1.43 -46.40 -1.38
N SER A 530 0.95 -45.75 -2.45
CA SER A 530 -0.48 -45.64 -2.76
C SER A 530 -1.12 -47.01 -3.02
N ILE A 531 -0.43 -47.87 -3.77
CA ILE A 531 -0.88 -49.26 -4.02
C ILE A 531 -0.93 -50.05 -2.71
N ALA A 532 0.12 -50.00 -1.89
CA ALA A 532 0.14 -50.68 -0.58
C ALA A 532 -0.99 -50.17 0.35
N GLY A 533 -1.23 -48.86 0.38
CA GLY A 533 -2.32 -48.25 1.14
C GLY A 533 -3.71 -48.75 0.70
N TRP A 534 -3.92 -48.97 -0.60
CA TRP A 534 -5.15 -49.56 -1.12
C TRP A 534 -5.40 -50.97 -0.56
N PHE A 535 -4.36 -51.80 -0.50
CA PHE A 535 -4.47 -53.17 0.03
C PHE A 535 -4.84 -53.19 1.52
N PHE A 536 -4.26 -52.31 2.35
CA PHE A 536 -4.57 -52.26 3.78
C PHE A 536 -5.94 -51.62 4.10
N VAL A 537 -6.47 -50.73 3.26
CA VAL A 537 -7.84 -50.18 3.44
C VAL A 537 -8.90 -51.22 3.04
N SER A 538 -8.58 -52.13 2.14
CA SER A 538 -9.50 -53.19 1.68
C SER A 538 -9.70 -54.30 2.71
N ASP A 539 -8.69 -54.60 3.54
CA ASP A 539 -8.78 -55.64 4.59
C ASP A 539 -9.62 -55.21 5.81
N ASN A 540 -9.82 -53.91 6.04
CA ASN A 540 -10.66 -53.41 7.14
C ASN A 540 -12.16 -53.29 6.79
N ALA A 541 -12.55 -53.55 5.54
CA ALA A 541 -13.96 -53.51 5.11
C ALA A 541 -14.68 -54.87 5.26
N ALA A 542 -13.97 -55.94 5.62
CA ALA A 542 -14.51 -57.29 5.74
C ALA A 542 -14.29 -57.87 7.15
N GLY A 543 -14.79 -57.21 8.20
CA GLY A 543 -14.71 -57.76 9.56
C GLY A 543 -15.47 -56.99 10.63
N GLY A 544 -16.73 -57.37 10.87
CA GLY A 544 -17.35 -57.41 12.20
C GLY A 544 -17.83 -56.10 12.85
N GLY A 545 -19.13 -56.01 13.11
CA GLY A 545 -19.70 -55.01 14.02
C GLY A 545 -19.41 -55.28 15.50
N GLY A 546 -19.44 -54.21 16.31
CA GLY A 546 -19.61 -54.29 17.76
C GLY A 546 -18.52 -53.65 18.62
N SER A 547 -18.83 -52.44 19.12
CA SER A 547 -18.36 -51.80 20.37
C SER A 547 -16.91 -51.32 20.58
N ARG A 548 -16.82 -49.99 20.79
CA ARG A 548 -16.08 -49.20 21.79
C ARG A 548 -14.53 -49.31 21.94
N ALA A 549 -13.93 -48.14 21.67
CA ALA A 549 -12.95 -47.40 22.48
C ALA A 549 -11.47 -47.85 22.58
N HIS A 550 -10.62 -46.84 22.34
CA HIS A 550 -9.27 -46.58 22.86
C HIS A 550 -8.05 -47.40 22.38
N GLY A 551 -7.09 -46.66 21.78
CA GLY A 551 -5.75 -46.55 22.37
C GLY A 551 -4.63 -47.36 21.71
N GLY A 552 -3.80 -46.66 20.91
CA GLY A 552 -2.35 -46.63 21.12
C GLY A 552 -1.45 -47.77 20.58
N SER A 553 -0.43 -47.31 19.85
CA SER A 553 0.96 -47.83 19.78
C SER A 553 1.30 -48.87 18.71
N ALA A 554 1.90 -48.38 17.63
CA ALA A 554 2.69 -49.17 16.68
C ALA A 554 4.15 -49.21 17.17
N ILE A 555 4.57 -50.39 17.63
CA ILE A 555 5.97 -50.72 17.86
C ILE A 555 6.60 -51.11 16.53
N VAL A 556 7.64 -50.39 16.12
CA VAL A 556 8.55 -50.78 15.03
C VAL A 556 9.57 -51.79 15.58
N PRO A 557 9.85 -52.92 14.90
CA PRO A 557 11.11 -53.62 15.12
C PRO A 557 12.17 -53.13 14.13
N LYS A 558 13.24 -52.62 14.73
CA LYS A 558 14.53 -52.29 14.15
C LYS A 558 15.23 -53.57 13.69
N GLY A 559 15.91 -53.51 12.55
CA GLY A 559 16.54 -54.68 11.92
C GLY A 559 17.86 -55.15 12.56
N ALA A 560 18.20 -56.37 12.13
CA ALA A 560 19.52 -57.01 11.97
C ALA A 560 20.34 -57.43 13.20
N ALA A 561 20.57 -58.75 13.33
CA ALA A 561 21.89 -59.34 13.58
C ALA A 561 21.89 -60.84 13.24
N ALA A 562 23.00 -61.30 12.66
CA ALA A 562 23.26 -62.64 12.15
C ALA A 562 23.93 -63.57 13.19
N ALA A 563 23.76 -64.88 13.02
CA ALA A 563 24.68 -66.00 13.35
C ALA A 563 23.86 -67.32 13.36
N ALA A 564 24.05 -68.28 12.44
CA ALA A 564 25.11 -69.30 12.37
C ALA A 564 24.83 -70.60 13.18
N THR A 565 24.52 -71.66 12.40
CA THR A 565 25.06 -73.06 12.50
C THR A 565 24.41 -74.13 13.40
N SER A 566 24.07 -75.26 12.75
CA SER A 566 24.17 -76.70 13.15
C SER A 566 23.26 -77.28 14.27
N VAL A 567 22.81 -78.55 14.33
CA VAL A 567 22.91 -79.83 13.58
C VAL A 567 22.01 -80.89 14.29
N GLN A 568 21.45 -81.89 13.55
CA GLN A 568 20.95 -83.26 13.92
C GLN A 568 19.69 -83.44 14.79
N ALA A 569 18.64 -84.15 14.32
CA ALA A 569 18.34 -85.62 14.33
C ALA A 569 17.63 -86.04 15.65
N GLU A 570 16.62 -86.92 15.78
CA GLU A 570 16.06 -88.03 14.99
C GLU A 570 14.72 -88.53 15.62
N SER A 571 13.87 -89.27 14.87
CA SER A 571 12.74 -90.18 15.28
C SER A 571 11.50 -89.59 16.00
N ASP A 572 10.24 -90.01 15.79
CA ASP A 572 9.70 -91.30 15.34
C ASP A 572 8.25 -91.14 14.79
N SER A 573 7.76 -92.23 14.19
CA SER A 573 6.57 -92.50 13.36
C SER A 573 5.14 -92.15 13.86
N ASP A 574 4.22 -91.86 12.92
CA ASP A 574 3.08 -92.74 12.52
C ASP A 574 2.08 -92.04 11.56
N ASP A 575 1.38 -92.88 10.79
CA ASP A 575 0.59 -92.64 9.56
C ASP A 575 -0.62 -91.69 9.64
N ALA A 576 -0.92 -91.01 8.51
CA ALA A 576 -2.16 -91.16 7.72
C ALA A 576 -2.60 -89.89 6.95
N GLU A 577 -2.79 -90.09 5.64
CA GLU A 577 -3.70 -89.43 4.69
C GLU A 577 -3.65 -87.91 4.41
N GLY A 578 -3.72 -87.61 3.10
CA GLY A 578 -3.35 -86.33 2.52
C GLY A 578 -4.42 -85.25 2.53
N ASP A 579 -3.98 -84.02 2.28
CA ASP A 579 -4.70 -83.08 1.42
C ASP A 579 -3.76 -81.93 1.01
N VAL A 580 -3.88 -81.44 -0.22
CA VAL A 580 -3.13 -80.28 -0.73
C VAL A 580 -3.99 -79.03 -0.50
N PRO A 581 -3.55 -77.97 0.21
CA PRO A 581 -4.35 -76.77 0.30
C PRO A 581 -4.07 -75.85 -0.91
N GLU A 582 -4.98 -75.90 -1.89
CA GLU A 582 -5.19 -74.87 -2.91
C GLU A 582 -5.74 -73.60 -2.25
N GLY A 583 -4.86 -72.65 -1.87
CA GLY A 583 -5.27 -71.40 -1.20
C GLY A 583 -4.85 -70.09 -1.90
N LYS A 584 -4.20 -70.14 -3.07
CA LYS A 584 -3.69 -68.94 -3.76
C LYS A 584 -4.43 -68.59 -5.06
N GLN A 585 -5.30 -69.47 -5.56
CA GLN A 585 -5.97 -69.26 -6.84
C GLN A 585 -7.23 -68.37 -6.71
N GLU A 586 -7.95 -68.43 -5.59
CA GLU A 586 -9.25 -67.75 -5.43
C GLU A 586 -9.15 -66.22 -5.39
N ASN A 587 -8.09 -65.65 -4.77
CA ASN A 587 -7.93 -64.19 -4.70
C ASN A 587 -7.55 -63.56 -6.05
N MET A 588 -6.80 -64.27 -6.91
CA MET A 588 -6.44 -63.79 -8.24
C MET A 588 -7.68 -63.79 -9.17
N THR A 589 -8.57 -64.78 -9.01
CA THR A 589 -9.80 -64.86 -9.79
C THR A 589 -10.82 -63.78 -9.41
N ASP A 590 -10.92 -63.42 -8.12
CA ASP A 590 -11.80 -62.35 -7.66
C ASP A 590 -11.31 -60.96 -8.12
N VAL A 591 -9.99 -60.71 -8.03
CA VAL A 591 -9.38 -59.46 -8.55
C VAL A 591 -9.58 -59.35 -10.07
N LYS A 592 -9.42 -60.45 -10.81
CA LYS A 592 -9.64 -60.46 -12.27
C LYS A 592 -11.11 -60.22 -12.63
N ALA A 593 -12.05 -60.72 -11.82
CA ALA A 593 -13.47 -60.47 -12.00
C ALA A 593 -13.83 -58.99 -11.76
N ARG A 594 -13.34 -58.39 -10.68
CA ARG A 594 -13.55 -56.96 -10.37
C ARG A 594 -12.93 -56.01 -11.38
N VAL A 595 -11.73 -56.33 -11.89
CA VAL A 595 -11.11 -55.54 -12.96
C VAL A 595 -11.94 -55.62 -14.25
N SER A 596 -12.45 -56.80 -14.59
CA SER A 596 -13.35 -56.96 -15.75
C SER A 596 -14.66 -56.21 -15.58
N GLU A 597 -15.19 -56.10 -14.36
CA GLU A 597 -16.41 -55.35 -14.06
C GLU A 597 -16.18 -53.84 -14.16
N LEU A 598 -15.10 -53.33 -13.56
CA LEU A 598 -14.71 -51.91 -13.65
C LEU A 598 -14.37 -51.49 -15.08
N GLU A 599 -13.73 -52.34 -15.88
CA GLU A 599 -13.52 -52.07 -17.31
C GLU A 599 -14.84 -51.96 -18.09
N LYS A 600 -15.84 -52.76 -17.72
CA LYS A 600 -17.17 -52.72 -18.32
C LYS A 600 -17.93 -51.45 -17.92
N GLU A 601 -17.83 -51.04 -16.66
CA GLU A 601 -18.39 -49.78 -16.16
C GLU A 601 -17.71 -48.57 -16.81
N CYS A 602 -16.39 -48.59 -16.95
CA CYS A 602 -15.65 -47.49 -17.57
C CYS A 602 -15.96 -47.38 -19.08
N LYS A 603 -16.17 -48.51 -19.78
CA LYS A 603 -16.69 -48.53 -21.16
C LYS A 603 -18.13 -48.01 -21.23
N SER A 604 -18.98 -48.34 -20.26
CA SER A 604 -20.35 -47.84 -20.15
C SER A 604 -20.37 -46.32 -19.95
N MET A 605 -19.59 -45.81 -19.00
CA MET A 605 -19.47 -44.39 -18.70
C MET A 605 -18.92 -43.59 -19.88
N LYS A 606 -17.95 -44.14 -20.62
CA LYS A 606 -17.41 -43.52 -21.85
C LYS A 606 -18.43 -43.51 -22.99
N GLN A 607 -19.34 -44.49 -23.05
CA GLN A 607 -20.48 -44.47 -23.98
C GLN A 607 -21.57 -43.48 -23.56
N GLU A 608 -21.80 -43.31 -22.26
CA GLU A 608 -22.75 -42.36 -21.69
C GLU A 608 -22.30 -40.91 -21.92
N ILE A 609 -21.01 -40.62 -21.71
CA ILE A 609 -20.39 -39.32 -22.04
C ILE A 609 -20.47 -39.04 -23.54
N ARG A 610 -20.31 -40.05 -24.40
CA ARG A 610 -20.51 -39.91 -25.86
C ARG A 610 -21.99 -39.73 -26.25
N ARG A 611 -22.94 -40.22 -25.45
CA ARG A 611 -24.38 -39.93 -25.61
C ARG A 611 -24.73 -38.51 -25.18
N LEU A 612 -24.10 -38.00 -24.13
CA LEU A 612 -24.25 -36.62 -23.64
C LEU A 612 -23.56 -35.58 -24.54
N GLY A 613 -22.57 -35.99 -25.34
CA GLY A 613 -21.81 -35.13 -26.26
C GLY A 613 -22.44 -34.84 -27.63
N LYS A 614 -23.73 -35.13 -27.87
CA LYS A 614 -24.42 -34.74 -29.12
C LYS A 614 -25.19 -33.43 -28.91
N PRO A 615 -24.89 -32.34 -29.66
CA PRO A 615 -25.49 -31.03 -29.41
C PRO A 615 -26.97 -31.01 -29.81
N ARG A 616 -27.87 -30.67 -28.86
CA ARG A 616 -29.23 -30.26 -29.20
C ARG A 616 -29.18 -28.88 -29.86
N ARG A 617 -29.47 -28.85 -31.16
CA ARG A 617 -29.90 -27.65 -31.89
C ARG A 617 -31.13 -27.04 -31.19
N SER A 618 -30.96 -25.89 -30.56
CA SER A 618 -31.87 -24.73 -30.59
C SER A 618 -31.34 -23.71 -29.57
N TRP A 619 -31.65 -22.43 -29.78
CA TRP A 619 -31.25 -21.20 -29.05
C TRP A 619 -30.30 -20.35 -29.87
N SER A 620 -30.80 -19.91 -31.03
CA SER A 620 -30.26 -18.83 -31.83
C SER A 620 -31.30 -17.71 -31.91
N LEU A 621 -31.44 -16.91 -30.85
CA LEU A 621 -32.04 -15.58 -30.87
C LEU A 621 -31.44 -14.77 -29.70
N LEU A 622 -30.99 -13.56 -29.99
CA LEU A 622 -30.34 -12.55 -29.13
C LEU A 622 -28.82 -12.70 -28.89
N THR A 623 -28.03 -12.20 -29.83
CA THR A 623 -27.24 -10.95 -29.64
C THR A 623 -26.73 -10.48 -31.00
N ARG A 624 -27.42 -9.48 -31.58
CA ARG A 624 -26.95 -8.69 -32.71
C ARG A 624 -26.85 -7.25 -32.22
N LYS A 625 -25.69 -6.85 -31.69
CA LYS A 625 -25.27 -5.45 -31.63
C LYS A 625 -23.78 -5.33 -31.31
N CYS A 626 -23.09 -4.56 -32.15
CA CYS A 626 -21.70 -4.06 -32.04
C CYS A 626 -20.62 -5.15 -32.19
N GLY A 627 -19.88 -5.30 -33.28
CA GLY A 627 -19.42 -4.33 -34.28
C GLY A 627 -17.97 -3.98 -33.98
N PHE A 628 -17.02 -4.55 -34.72
CA PHE A 628 -15.81 -3.95 -35.33
C PHE A 628 -14.87 -5.08 -35.79
N GLY A 629 -14.76 -5.24 -37.10
CA GLY A 629 -13.84 -6.17 -37.75
C GLY A 629 -12.57 -5.44 -38.20
N ALA A 630 -11.41 -6.06 -37.97
CA ALA A 630 -10.16 -5.72 -38.63
C ALA A 630 -9.86 -6.80 -39.69
N LYS A 631 -9.85 -6.40 -40.97
CA LYS A 631 -9.44 -7.21 -42.11
C LYS A 631 -7.92 -7.08 -42.29
N VAL A 632 -7.22 -8.21 -42.25
CA VAL A 632 -5.84 -8.35 -42.75
C VAL A 632 -5.91 -8.53 -44.25
N GLN A 633 -5.22 -7.67 -45.01
CA GLN A 633 -5.17 -7.70 -46.47
C GLN A 633 -3.86 -8.35 -46.91
N GLN A 634 -3.95 -9.53 -47.53
CA GLN A 634 -2.85 -10.16 -48.27
C GLN A 634 -2.63 -9.42 -49.59
N ALA A 635 -1.38 -9.07 -49.87
CA ALA A 635 -0.94 -8.51 -51.14
C ALA A 635 -0.42 -9.62 -52.07
N GLN A 636 -0.87 -9.61 -53.33
CA GLN A 636 -0.23 -10.28 -54.47
C GLN A 636 0.39 -9.22 -55.39
N PRO A 637 1.48 -9.54 -56.12
CA PRO A 637 2.19 -8.58 -56.97
C PRO A 637 1.61 -8.56 -58.38
N ALA A 638 1.46 -7.36 -58.95
CA ALA A 638 1.19 -7.17 -60.38
C ALA A 638 2.43 -6.60 -61.06
N MET A 639 2.94 -7.35 -62.04
CA MET A 639 3.85 -6.85 -63.07
C MET A 639 3.13 -5.81 -63.92
N SER A 640 3.82 -4.74 -64.29
CA SER A 640 3.51 -3.96 -65.50
C SER A 640 4.79 -3.66 -66.23
N GLY A 641 4.89 -4.17 -67.46
CA GLY A 641 5.82 -3.68 -68.45
C GLY A 641 5.09 -2.72 -69.39
N LYS A 642 5.56 -1.49 -69.45
CA LYS A 642 6.00 -0.76 -70.66
C LYS A 642 6.39 0.66 -70.26
#